data_AF-A0A6V7GUH5-F1
#
_entry.id   AF-A0A6V7GUH5-F1
#
_cell.length_a   1.000
_cell.length_b   1.000
_cell.length_c   1.000
_cell.angle_alpha   90.00
_cell.angle_beta   90.00
_cell.angle_gamma   90.00
#
_symmetry.space_group_name_H-M   'P 1'
#
loop_
_entity.id
_entity.type
_entity.pdbx_description
1 polymer ?
#
loop_
_entity_poly.entity_id
_entity_poly.type
_entity_poly.pdbx_seq_one_letter_code
_entity_poly.pdbx_strand_id
1 'polypeptide(L)'
;DIPVVDDNFCIIREPVLKLFSYNFTSLSSTKYTLNDEVFNVTVHLQLCSPLKEKCNGKDGYAVCLIKNKEEKGIGKMRPQVNIKNGTIMFIFTGDNCTVDTKYTVNILMKCDYEAENNSHPELFPHTIELCNIYMIWKTAFACGPRIRTNCTVTHNGLHYDLSPLTKYSQNYIVHTGNRTSSKIILNICHSVIFEHDALCQLHSGACLQSSTKTEYVNLGDVQNPPSIIDGALRLEYQDGDLCKVRDIAVPHIKTSIFFICDFEALDTVPEYTGGSEECHYRIMWKTAAACSVESLRNHSTATAGKCIVTNPLTNFTYDLRLLMNKNSYTIAKNDIEYKFGVCDSLVNNLCAPGTGVCLIKSRTSMGKANTNLMWEEGGPYLNYTDGDECETGQRCYTIIAFVCGAEGSSDGPLIMEQNTCQLIIHWNTNLVCGNRVKCVTDDDEINLSSLIKSTNNYVVKVNKTEFHINICRPLISVSGLTCAHGSAVCKTSLSSDNEYVNETSLGFPKESPVLNKNHETVLRYVDGSPCPENSRKLISSNFTFPCYNNDKGFPEFKKYEDCTYIFEWKTSITCGATMGNWTSPCIIKDQLLSHECNLSLLHKNEKMYYVKNKQGKEYSISICGEKSCNGSSVCQGNNGYGSLTNVIFDYGRNVIKLQYSNGSKCGN
;
A
#
# COMPACT_ATOMS: atom_id res chain seq x y z
N ASP A 1 15.75 48.37 -26.05
CA ASP A 1 15.82 47.39 -24.93
C ASP A 1 14.42 47.02 -24.45
N ILE A 2 13.95 45.86 -24.89
CA ILE A 2 12.74 45.19 -24.38
C ILE A 2 13.27 43.91 -23.72
N PRO A 3 12.98 43.63 -22.44
CA PRO A 3 13.46 42.41 -21.81
C PRO A 3 12.70 41.21 -22.39
N VAL A 4 13.46 40.24 -22.87
CA VAL A 4 12.99 38.92 -23.28
C VAL A 4 12.54 38.18 -22.02
N VAL A 5 11.22 38.03 -21.83
CA VAL A 5 10.65 37.16 -20.79
C VAL A 5 10.62 35.74 -21.36
N ASP A 6 11.70 35.02 -21.10
CA ASP A 6 11.81 33.58 -21.29
C ASP A 6 11.47 32.91 -19.96
N ASP A 7 10.21 32.54 -19.70
CA ASP A 7 9.87 31.83 -18.46
C ASP A 7 8.66 30.90 -18.63
N ASN A 8 8.96 29.60 -18.66
CA ASN A 8 8.00 28.52 -18.57
C ASN A 8 7.57 28.37 -17.10
N PHE A 9 6.43 28.95 -16.68
CA PHE A 9 5.88 28.91 -15.29
C PHE A 9 5.74 27.51 -14.68
N CYS A 10 5.90 26.47 -15.50
CA CYS A 10 5.86 25.07 -15.13
C CYS A 10 7.23 24.50 -14.72
N ILE A 11 8.33 25.20 -15.03
CA ILE A 11 9.66 24.92 -14.52
C ILE A 11 9.97 25.98 -13.49
N ILE A 12 9.93 25.58 -12.23
CA ILE A 12 10.09 26.49 -11.10
C ILE A 12 11.49 26.29 -10.57
N ARG A 13 12.37 27.26 -10.81
CA ARG A 13 13.65 27.30 -10.11
C ARG A 13 13.37 27.48 -8.62
N GLU A 14 13.87 26.57 -7.80
CA GLU A 14 13.66 26.61 -6.36
C GLU A 14 14.18 27.97 -5.83
N PRO A 15 13.35 28.79 -5.15
CA PRO A 15 13.67 30.20 -4.94
C PRO A 15 14.65 30.46 -3.79
N VAL A 16 14.82 29.52 -2.87
CA VAL A 16 15.61 29.68 -1.63
C VAL A 16 17.08 29.34 -1.87
N LEU A 17 17.36 28.10 -2.26
CA LEU A 17 18.69 27.55 -2.57
C LEU A 17 19.11 27.84 -4.01
N LYS A 18 18.18 27.89 -4.97
CA LYS A 18 18.44 28.12 -6.41
C LYS A 18 19.37 27.08 -7.07
N LEU A 19 19.52 25.92 -6.45
CA LEU A 19 20.40 24.81 -6.87
C LEU A 19 19.73 23.82 -7.84
N PHE A 20 18.40 23.77 -7.84
CA PHE A 20 17.62 22.86 -8.67
C PHE A 20 16.31 23.53 -9.10
N SER A 21 15.61 22.87 -10.01
CA SER A 21 14.30 23.32 -10.48
C SER A 21 13.29 22.19 -10.33
N TYR A 22 12.12 22.51 -9.81
CA TYR A 22 10.97 21.64 -9.92
C TYR A 22 10.47 21.69 -11.35
N ASN A 23 10.42 20.52 -11.99
CA ASN A 23 9.98 20.42 -13.36
C ASN A 23 8.63 19.72 -13.42
N PHE A 24 7.56 20.51 -13.54
CA PHE A 24 6.20 20.02 -13.66
C PHE A 24 5.78 19.81 -15.13
N THR A 25 6.67 19.97 -16.11
CA THR A 25 6.29 19.92 -17.54
C THR A 25 5.72 18.57 -17.96
N SER A 26 6.08 17.50 -17.26
CA SER A 26 5.46 16.18 -17.41
C SER A 26 3.94 16.19 -17.11
N LEU A 27 3.43 17.21 -16.40
CA LEU A 27 2.02 17.42 -16.07
C LEU A 27 1.29 18.30 -17.11
N SER A 28 1.94 18.68 -18.22
CA SER A 28 1.32 19.49 -19.28
C SER A 28 0.59 18.68 -20.36
N SER A 29 0.79 17.36 -20.43
CA SER A 29 0.19 16.52 -21.49
C SER A 29 -1.07 15.77 -21.02
N THR A 30 -1.32 15.75 -19.72
CA THR A 30 -2.35 14.90 -19.08
C THR A 30 -3.49 15.76 -18.55
N LYS A 31 -4.73 15.44 -18.98
CA LYS A 31 -5.95 15.98 -18.39
C LYS A 31 -6.32 15.12 -17.17
N TYR A 32 -6.41 15.77 -16.02
CA TYR A 32 -6.83 15.16 -14.76
C TYR A 32 -8.33 15.40 -14.58
N THR A 33 -9.06 14.37 -14.18
CA THR A 33 -10.49 14.47 -13.88
C THR A 33 -10.71 14.08 -12.44
N LEU A 34 -11.14 15.03 -11.62
CA LEU A 34 -11.46 14.81 -10.22
C LEU A 34 -12.98 14.77 -10.08
N ASN A 35 -13.50 13.73 -9.45
CA ASN A 35 -14.94 13.59 -9.18
C ASN A 35 -15.19 13.73 -7.68
N ASP A 36 -16.19 14.53 -7.32
CA ASP A 36 -16.74 14.57 -5.97
C ASP A 36 -18.18 14.06 -6.04
N GLU A 37 -18.38 12.82 -5.59
CA GLU A 37 -19.67 12.14 -5.60
C GLU A 37 -20.68 12.76 -4.64
N VAL A 38 -20.22 13.42 -3.56
CA VAL A 38 -21.08 14.03 -2.55
C VAL A 38 -21.79 15.26 -3.11
N PHE A 39 -21.07 16.07 -3.89
CA PHE A 39 -21.61 17.30 -4.48
C PHE A 39 -22.03 17.17 -5.95
N ASN A 40 -21.85 15.98 -6.55
CA ASN A 40 -22.09 15.69 -7.97
C ASN A 40 -21.35 16.68 -8.88
N VAL A 41 -20.05 16.83 -8.61
CA VAL A 41 -19.17 17.78 -9.27
C VAL A 41 -18.01 17.04 -9.92
N THR A 42 -17.70 17.41 -11.16
CA THR A 42 -16.50 16.95 -11.86
C THR A 42 -15.60 18.15 -12.14
N VAL A 43 -14.32 18.04 -11.86
CA VAL A 43 -13.30 19.04 -12.18
C VAL A 43 -12.33 18.46 -13.19
N HIS A 44 -12.21 19.12 -14.33
CA HIS A 44 -11.13 18.86 -15.28
C HIS A 44 -9.99 19.83 -15.06
N LEU A 45 -8.76 19.32 -14.98
CA LEU A 45 -7.56 20.07 -14.66
C LEU A 45 -6.43 19.69 -15.61
N GLN A 46 -5.69 20.67 -16.09
CA GLN A 46 -4.40 20.49 -16.75
C GLN A 46 -3.46 21.60 -16.25
N LEU A 47 -2.38 21.23 -15.56
CA LEU A 47 -1.63 22.18 -14.73
C LEU A 47 -0.83 23.18 -15.56
N CYS A 48 -0.06 22.68 -16.53
CA CYS A 48 0.97 23.45 -17.23
C CYS A 48 0.63 23.87 -18.66
N SER A 49 -0.61 23.66 -19.07
CA SER A 49 -1.14 24.01 -20.38
C SER A 49 -2.66 24.09 -20.31
N PRO A 50 -3.32 24.88 -21.17
CA PRO A 50 -4.78 24.93 -21.17
C PRO A 50 -5.36 23.56 -21.55
N LEU A 51 -6.55 23.27 -21.04
CA LEU A 51 -7.34 22.11 -21.44
C LEU A 51 -7.48 22.09 -22.97
N LYS A 52 -7.33 20.89 -23.56
CA LYS A 52 -7.52 20.70 -25.01
C LYS A 52 -8.98 20.92 -25.43
N GLU A 53 -9.91 20.66 -24.52
CA GLU A 53 -11.35 20.85 -24.71
C GLU A 53 -11.76 22.23 -24.23
N LYS A 54 -12.77 22.80 -24.88
CA LYS A 54 -13.39 24.06 -24.47
C LYS A 54 -14.12 23.87 -23.16
N CYS A 55 -14.06 24.87 -22.29
CA CYS A 55 -14.87 24.94 -21.08
C CYS A 55 -15.92 26.03 -21.27
N ASN A 56 -17.21 25.70 -21.17
CA ASN A 56 -18.31 26.61 -21.43
C ASN A 56 -18.20 27.31 -22.80
N GLY A 57 -17.81 26.55 -23.82
CA GLY A 57 -17.63 27.04 -25.20
C GLY A 57 -16.41 27.95 -25.43
N LYS A 58 -15.56 28.16 -24.41
CA LYS A 58 -14.40 29.05 -24.47
C LYS A 58 -13.09 28.29 -24.29
N ASP A 59 -12.07 28.71 -25.04
CA ASP A 59 -10.70 28.20 -24.94
C ASP A 59 -9.91 28.94 -23.83
N GLY A 60 -8.77 28.37 -23.42
CA GLY A 60 -7.81 29.03 -22.52
C GLY A 60 -8.00 28.75 -21.03
N TYR A 61 -8.89 27.83 -20.64
CA TYR A 61 -9.02 27.37 -19.25
C TYR A 61 -8.08 26.20 -18.98
N ALA A 62 -7.47 26.22 -17.81
CA ALA A 62 -6.68 25.12 -17.26
C ALA A 62 -7.53 24.25 -16.31
N VAL A 63 -8.56 24.84 -15.71
CA VAL A 63 -9.47 24.18 -14.78
C VAL A 63 -10.92 24.47 -15.15
N CYS A 64 -11.71 23.42 -15.35
CA CYS A 64 -13.12 23.48 -15.70
C CYS A 64 -13.95 22.70 -14.68
N LEU A 65 -14.98 23.33 -14.13
CA LEU A 65 -15.93 22.74 -13.19
C LEU A 65 -17.20 22.34 -13.94
N ILE A 66 -17.67 21.13 -13.72
CA ILE A 66 -18.92 20.62 -14.27
C ILE A 66 -19.82 20.29 -13.09
N LYS A 67 -20.96 20.98 -12.99
CA LYS A 67 -21.98 20.74 -11.97
C LYS A 67 -23.34 20.72 -12.62
N ASN A 68 -24.12 19.65 -12.43
CA ASN A 68 -25.46 19.51 -13.02
C ASN A 68 -25.51 19.76 -14.55
N LYS A 69 -24.48 19.32 -15.29
CA LYS A 69 -24.30 19.55 -16.74
C LYS A 69 -24.04 20.99 -17.16
N GLU A 70 -23.86 21.92 -16.21
CA GLU A 70 -23.35 23.25 -16.48
C GLU A 70 -21.83 23.26 -16.34
N GLU A 71 -21.14 23.78 -17.35
CA GLU A 71 -19.70 24.00 -17.33
C GLU A 71 -19.38 25.43 -16.86
N LYS A 72 -18.44 25.55 -15.93
CA LYS A 72 -17.90 26.83 -15.48
C LYS A 72 -16.38 26.79 -15.56
N GLY A 73 -15.81 27.77 -16.25
CA GLY A 73 -14.37 27.95 -16.33
C GLY A 73 -13.83 28.54 -15.02
N ILE A 74 -13.38 27.68 -14.11
CA ILE A 74 -12.97 28.08 -12.75
C ILE A 74 -11.48 28.42 -12.63
N GLY A 75 -10.67 28.12 -13.66
CA GLY A 75 -9.26 28.51 -13.69
C GLY A 75 -8.74 28.77 -15.10
N LYS A 76 -8.40 30.01 -15.43
CA LYS A 76 -7.77 30.39 -16.70
C LYS A 76 -6.26 30.17 -16.69
N MET A 77 -5.73 29.86 -17.86
CA MET A 77 -4.29 29.87 -18.12
C MET A 77 -3.83 31.31 -18.39
N ARG A 78 -2.72 31.81 -17.86
CA ARG A 78 -1.70 31.17 -17.01
C ARG A 78 -1.99 31.34 -15.51
N PRO A 79 -1.68 30.33 -14.66
CA PRO A 79 -1.79 30.49 -13.21
C PRO A 79 -0.77 31.51 -12.69
N GLN A 80 -1.09 32.08 -11.55
CA GLN A 80 -0.08 32.68 -10.69
C GLN A 80 0.58 31.56 -9.87
N VAL A 81 1.90 31.48 -9.91
CA VAL A 81 2.65 30.52 -9.09
C VAL A 81 3.15 31.27 -7.86
N ASN A 82 2.60 30.92 -6.69
CA ASN A 82 3.06 31.44 -5.42
C ASN A 82 4.01 30.42 -4.79
N ILE A 83 5.26 30.84 -4.57
CA ILE A 83 6.27 30.01 -3.93
C ILE A 83 6.68 30.70 -2.65
N LYS A 84 6.31 30.13 -1.52
CA LYS A 84 6.61 30.69 -0.21
C LYS A 84 7.03 29.59 0.74
N ASN A 85 8.17 29.77 1.39
CA ASN A 85 8.71 28.83 2.38
C ASN A 85 8.68 27.36 1.92
N GLY A 86 9.19 27.07 0.72
CA GLY A 86 9.26 25.69 0.19
C GLY A 86 7.92 25.10 -0.24
N THR A 87 6.86 25.90 -0.17
CA THR A 87 5.54 25.53 -0.67
C THR A 87 5.37 26.06 -2.08
N ILE A 88 4.96 25.19 -3.00
CA ILE A 88 4.63 25.58 -4.38
C ILE A 88 3.12 25.52 -4.53
N MET A 89 2.51 26.65 -4.85
CA MET A 89 1.07 26.75 -5.01
C MET A 89 0.73 27.38 -6.36
N PHE A 90 0.02 26.64 -7.19
CA PHE A 90 -0.55 27.16 -8.43
C PHE A 90 -1.93 27.76 -8.13
N ILE A 91 -2.12 29.04 -8.43
CA ILE A 91 -3.35 29.79 -8.20
C ILE A 91 -3.94 30.15 -9.55
N PHE A 92 -5.07 29.53 -9.88
CA PHE A 92 -5.83 29.82 -11.09
C PHE A 92 -7.00 30.74 -10.75
N THR A 93 -7.26 31.73 -11.61
CA THR A 93 -8.45 32.60 -11.49
C THR A 93 -9.38 32.33 -12.67
N GLY A 94 -10.64 32.07 -12.37
CA GLY A 94 -11.67 31.72 -13.35
C GLY A 94 -12.62 32.88 -13.70
N ASP A 95 -13.82 32.47 -14.11
CA ASP A 95 -14.95 33.35 -14.34
C ASP A 95 -15.61 33.80 -13.03
N ASN A 96 -16.62 34.67 -13.15
CA ASN A 96 -17.39 35.17 -12.02
C ASN A 96 -18.16 34.02 -11.36
N CYS A 97 -17.90 33.81 -10.08
CA CYS A 97 -18.62 32.88 -9.21
C CYS A 97 -19.87 33.54 -8.62
N THR A 98 -19.74 34.79 -8.18
CA THR A 98 -20.85 35.69 -7.82
C THR A 98 -20.69 37.03 -8.56
N VAL A 99 -21.53 38.03 -8.27
CA VAL A 99 -21.47 39.35 -8.91
C VAL A 99 -20.10 40.02 -8.69
N ASP A 100 -19.51 39.85 -7.50
CA ASP A 100 -18.26 40.53 -7.10
C ASP A 100 -17.06 39.59 -6.92
N THR A 101 -17.26 38.28 -6.96
CA THR A 101 -16.18 37.30 -6.73
C THR A 101 -15.98 36.39 -7.93
N LYS A 102 -14.71 36.14 -8.27
CA LYS A 102 -14.30 35.14 -9.27
C LYS A 102 -13.98 33.82 -8.60
N TYR A 103 -14.05 32.74 -9.36
CA TYR A 103 -13.51 31.46 -8.92
C TYR A 103 -11.98 31.53 -8.77
N THR A 104 -11.48 30.92 -7.70
CA THR A 104 -10.05 30.69 -7.48
C THR A 104 -9.79 29.22 -7.19
N VAL A 105 -8.78 28.63 -7.82
CA VAL A 105 -8.34 27.26 -7.59
C VAL A 105 -6.89 27.28 -7.12
N ASN A 106 -6.64 26.77 -5.92
CA ASN A 106 -5.33 26.71 -5.29
C ASN A 106 -4.88 25.26 -5.26
N ILE A 107 -3.77 24.97 -5.94
CA ILE A 107 -3.20 23.63 -6.00
C ILE A 107 -1.88 23.64 -5.26
N LEU A 108 -1.87 23.03 -4.09
CA LEU A 108 -0.71 22.87 -3.23
C LEU A 108 0.10 21.65 -3.66
N MET A 109 1.31 21.85 -4.17
CA MET A 109 2.21 20.74 -4.47
C MET A 109 2.94 20.30 -3.19
N LYS A 110 2.92 19.00 -2.90
CA LYS A 110 3.62 18.40 -1.75
C LYS A 110 4.60 17.33 -2.24
N CYS A 111 5.82 17.35 -1.71
CA CYS A 111 6.80 16.31 -2.03
C CYS A 111 6.40 14.97 -1.43
N ASP A 112 6.47 13.93 -2.26
CA ASP A 112 6.44 12.54 -1.85
C ASP A 112 7.35 11.76 -2.80
N TYR A 113 8.44 11.19 -2.30
CA TYR A 113 9.41 10.46 -3.11
C TYR A 113 8.93 9.07 -3.53
N GLU A 114 7.91 8.53 -2.86
CA GLU A 114 7.25 7.27 -3.23
C GLU A 114 6.03 7.51 -4.11
N ALA A 115 5.51 8.73 -4.14
CA ALA A 115 4.53 9.12 -5.14
C ALA A 115 5.15 8.88 -6.51
N GLU A 116 4.57 7.92 -7.21
CA GLU A 116 5.04 7.59 -8.54
C GLU A 116 5.03 8.86 -9.40
N ASN A 117 5.64 8.73 -10.57
CA ASN A 117 5.34 9.55 -11.73
C ASN A 117 3.83 9.96 -11.72
N ASN A 118 3.04 8.98 -11.31
CA ASN A 118 1.65 8.63 -11.38
C ASN A 118 0.67 9.18 -10.33
N SER A 119 1.03 10.32 -9.74
CA SER A 119 0.25 11.06 -8.73
C SER A 119 -0.88 11.95 -9.26
N HIS A 120 -1.94 12.10 -8.47
CA HIS A 120 -3.12 12.94 -8.74
C HIS A 120 -3.34 14.02 -7.67
N PRO A 121 -4.03 15.12 -8.00
CA PRO A 121 -4.48 16.08 -7.01
C PRO A 121 -5.70 15.55 -6.24
N GLU A 122 -5.72 15.73 -4.93
CA GLU A 122 -6.82 15.43 -4.01
C GLU A 122 -7.57 16.75 -3.69
N LEU A 123 -8.90 16.74 -3.80
CA LEU A 123 -9.75 17.88 -3.42
C LEU A 123 -9.95 17.93 -1.90
N PHE A 124 -9.85 19.13 -1.31
CA PHE A 124 -10.25 19.30 0.08
C PHE A 124 -11.78 19.31 0.22
N PRO A 125 -12.36 18.46 1.10
CA PRO A 125 -13.79 18.45 1.37
C PRO A 125 -14.29 19.85 1.74
N HIS A 126 -15.49 20.22 1.28
CA HIS A 126 -16.17 21.50 1.55
C HIS A 126 -15.66 22.74 0.77
N THR A 127 -14.61 22.63 -0.05
CA THR A 127 -14.13 23.79 -0.83
C THR A 127 -14.94 24.06 -2.11
N ILE A 128 -15.72 23.08 -2.57
CA ILE A 128 -16.50 23.12 -3.82
C ILE A 128 -17.75 24.00 -3.71
N GLU A 129 -18.27 24.22 -2.50
CA GLU A 129 -19.39 25.15 -2.26
C GLU A 129 -18.94 26.61 -2.22
N LEU A 130 -17.62 26.86 -2.10
CA LEU A 130 -17.03 28.17 -2.04
C LEU A 130 -16.48 28.57 -3.41
N CYS A 131 -16.42 29.87 -3.69
CA CYS A 131 -15.71 30.39 -4.86
C CYS A 131 -14.18 30.17 -4.81
N ASN A 132 -13.67 29.52 -3.76
CA ASN A 132 -12.26 29.33 -3.48
C ASN A 132 -11.97 27.84 -3.18
N ILE A 133 -11.44 27.14 -4.19
CA ILE A 133 -11.22 25.70 -4.19
C ILE A 133 -9.76 25.42 -3.80
N TYR A 134 -9.54 24.43 -2.94
CA TYR A 134 -8.20 23.96 -2.59
C TYR A 134 -8.01 22.50 -2.99
N MET A 135 -6.83 22.20 -3.51
CA MET A 135 -6.36 20.86 -3.83
C MET A 135 -4.97 20.66 -3.25
N ILE A 136 -4.64 19.43 -2.87
CA ILE A 136 -3.27 19.02 -2.54
C ILE A 136 -2.80 17.98 -3.56
N TRP A 137 -1.59 18.11 -4.06
CA TRP A 137 -1.01 17.18 -5.02
C TRP A 137 0.32 16.66 -4.49
N LYS A 138 0.28 15.45 -3.92
CA LYS A 138 1.48 14.74 -3.45
C LYS A 138 2.19 14.14 -4.67
N THR A 139 3.42 14.54 -4.97
CA THR A 139 4.11 14.10 -6.18
C THR A 139 5.63 14.18 -6.03
N ALA A 140 6.34 13.23 -6.65
CA ALA A 140 7.80 13.28 -6.76
C ALA A 140 8.30 14.49 -7.56
N PHE A 141 7.48 15.12 -8.42
CA PHE A 141 7.88 16.35 -9.13
C PHE A 141 7.98 17.57 -8.24
N ALA A 142 7.34 17.53 -7.07
CA ALA A 142 7.45 18.54 -6.04
C ALA A 142 8.63 18.27 -5.10
N CYS A 143 9.42 17.23 -5.37
CA CYS A 143 10.59 16.90 -4.58
C CYS A 143 11.88 17.43 -5.22
N GLY A 144 12.78 17.90 -4.37
CA GLY A 144 14.16 18.16 -4.77
C GLY A 144 14.99 16.87 -4.88
N PRO A 145 16.25 16.97 -5.34
CA PRO A 145 17.21 15.88 -5.23
C PRO A 145 17.28 15.30 -3.81
N ARG A 146 17.52 13.98 -3.69
CA ARG A 146 17.68 13.30 -2.39
C ARG A 146 18.99 12.55 -2.29
N ILE A 147 19.55 12.52 -1.09
CA ILE A 147 20.70 11.69 -0.74
C ILE A 147 20.23 10.56 0.16
N ARG A 148 20.74 9.34 -0.06
CA ARG A 148 20.44 8.15 0.75
C ARG A 148 21.70 7.36 1.02
N THR A 149 21.71 6.68 2.16
CA THR A 149 22.75 5.72 2.52
C THR A 149 22.12 4.41 2.99
N ASN A 150 22.92 3.35 3.13
CA ASN A 150 22.43 2.09 3.68
C ASN A 150 21.99 2.30 5.14
N CYS A 151 20.87 1.70 5.55
CA CYS A 151 20.32 1.84 6.89
C CYS A 151 20.48 0.60 7.77
N THR A 152 21.35 -0.32 7.35
CA THR A 152 21.67 -1.55 8.08
C THR A 152 23.14 -1.58 8.48
N VAL A 153 23.43 -2.24 9.61
CA VAL A 153 24.80 -2.47 10.09
C VAL A 153 24.92 -3.82 10.77
N THR A 154 26.04 -4.49 10.55
CA THR A 154 26.41 -5.74 11.22
C THR A 154 27.59 -5.49 12.15
N HIS A 155 27.50 -5.92 13.40
CA HIS A 155 28.57 -5.81 14.38
C HIS A 155 28.60 -7.04 15.29
N ASN A 156 29.77 -7.69 15.40
CA ASN A 156 29.96 -8.92 16.19
C ASN A 156 28.95 -10.03 15.86
N GLY A 157 28.52 -10.14 14.60
CA GLY A 157 27.55 -11.13 14.13
C GLY A 157 26.08 -10.79 14.42
N LEU A 158 25.78 -9.67 15.08
CA LEU A 158 24.43 -9.15 15.26
C LEU A 158 24.05 -8.18 14.14
N HIS A 159 22.82 -8.27 13.67
CA HIS A 159 22.30 -7.47 12.55
C HIS A 159 21.33 -6.40 13.06
N TYR A 160 21.52 -5.16 12.64
CA TYR A 160 20.67 -4.03 13.01
C TYR A 160 20.10 -3.39 11.75
N ASP A 161 18.80 -3.08 11.78
CA ASP A 161 18.09 -2.49 10.65
C ASP A 161 17.23 -1.30 11.07
N LEU A 162 17.67 -0.10 10.68
CA LEU A 162 16.97 1.16 10.92
C LEU A 162 16.11 1.59 9.73
N SER A 163 16.01 0.79 8.66
CA SER A 163 15.21 1.07 7.47
C SER A 163 13.74 1.37 7.79
N PRO A 164 13.07 0.71 8.77
CA PRO A 164 11.71 1.04 9.17
C PRO A 164 11.52 2.49 9.64
N LEU A 165 12.60 3.20 10.01
CA LEU A 165 12.56 4.58 10.46
C LEU A 165 12.76 5.60 9.32
N THR A 166 13.08 5.18 8.10
CA THR A 166 13.26 6.11 6.96
C THR A 166 11.91 6.61 6.45
N LYS A 167 11.73 7.93 6.27
CA LYS A 167 10.48 8.51 5.73
C LYS A 167 10.68 9.10 4.34
N TYR A 168 9.66 9.00 3.49
CA TYR A 168 9.73 9.45 2.08
C TYR A 168 8.76 10.57 1.70
N SER A 169 7.81 10.91 2.58
CA SER A 169 6.75 11.91 2.31
C SER A 169 6.62 12.98 3.41
N GLN A 170 7.42 12.87 4.47
CA GLN A 170 7.47 13.83 5.58
C GLN A 170 8.77 13.68 6.38
N ASN A 171 9.16 14.72 7.12
CA ASN A 171 10.31 14.70 8.02
C ASN A 171 9.94 14.38 9.48
N TYR A 172 10.94 14.01 10.27
CA TYR A 172 10.84 14.06 11.73
C TYR A 172 11.10 15.48 12.23
N ILE A 173 10.35 15.88 13.26
CA ILE A 173 10.51 17.17 13.92
C ILE A 173 10.86 16.91 15.38
N VAL A 174 12.00 17.41 15.81
CA VAL A 174 12.50 17.33 17.19
C VAL A 174 12.51 18.73 17.78
N HIS A 175 11.80 18.92 18.89
CA HIS A 175 11.77 20.20 19.58
C HIS A 175 12.98 20.32 20.52
N THR A 176 13.69 21.46 20.48
CA THR A 176 14.84 21.71 21.38
C THR A 176 14.44 22.33 22.73
N GLY A 177 13.14 22.49 22.97
CA GLY A 177 12.55 23.14 24.13
C GLY A 177 11.03 23.24 23.99
N ASN A 178 10.43 24.38 24.34
CA ASN A 178 9.00 24.64 24.15
C ASN A 178 8.60 24.70 22.67
N ARG A 179 7.30 24.63 22.34
CA ARG A 179 6.81 24.66 20.94
C ARG A 179 7.17 25.92 20.14
N THR A 180 7.65 26.98 20.79
CA THR A 180 8.12 28.24 20.17
C THR A 180 9.64 28.33 20.05
N SER A 181 10.39 27.33 20.53
CA SER A 181 11.84 27.28 20.36
C SER A 181 12.20 26.86 18.93
N SER A 182 13.49 26.96 18.62
CA SER A 182 14.04 26.31 17.43
C SER A 182 13.66 24.82 17.41
N LYS A 183 13.55 24.25 16.21
CA LYS A 183 13.25 22.84 16.01
C LYS A 183 14.27 22.22 15.07
N ILE A 184 14.66 20.99 15.35
CA ILE A 184 15.52 20.21 14.46
C ILE A 184 14.61 19.40 13.55
N ILE A 185 14.85 19.49 12.25
CA ILE A 185 14.16 18.71 11.22
C ILE A 185 15.18 17.69 10.73
N LEU A 186 14.80 16.41 10.71
CA LEU A 186 15.72 15.35 10.31
C LEU A 186 14.97 14.24 9.58
N ASN A 187 15.74 13.40 8.91
CA ASN A 187 15.31 12.11 8.41
C ASN A 187 16.36 11.05 8.77
N ILE A 188 16.05 9.77 8.61
CA ILE A 188 16.97 8.66 8.93
C ILE A 188 17.47 8.06 7.64
N CYS A 189 18.80 7.92 7.50
CA CYS A 189 19.48 7.39 6.31
C CYS A 189 19.11 8.07 4.97
N HIS A 190 18.46 9.22 5.04
CA HIS A 190 17.88 9.98 3.94
C HIS A 190 18.07 11.46 4.23
N SER A 191 18.27 12.29 3.20
CA SER A 191 18.32 13.75 3.37
C SER A 191 16.97 14.30 3.84
N VAL A 192 16.96 15.44 4.51
CA VAL A 192 15.73 16.15 4.85
C VAL A 192 14.93 16.41 3.59
N ILE A 193 13.66 16.06 3.63
CA ILE A 193 12.71 16.33 2.55
C ILE A 193 12.49 17.83 2.51
N PHE A 194 12.82 18.46 1.39
CA PHE A 194 12.59 19.89 1.21
C PHE A 194 11.09 20.15 1.05
N GLU A 195 10.47 20.78 2.05
CA GLU A 195 9.01 21.04 2.08
C GLU A 195 8.65 22.30 2.88
N HIS A 196 7.35 22.53 3.11
CA HIS A 196 6.85 23.66 3.90
C HIS A 196 7.53 23.72 5.27
N ASP A 197 8.13 24.86 5.60
CA ASP A 197 8.85 25.07 6.86
C ASP A 197 10.02 24.07 7.10
N ALA A 198 10.60 23.52 6.02
CA ALA A 198 11.77 22.62 6.00
C ALA A 198 12.74 22.94 4.84
N LEU A 199 13.35 24.13 4.86
CA LEU A 199 14.17 24.69 3.77
C LEU A 199 15.65 24.39 3.95
N CYS A 200 15.96 23.12 4.16
CA CYS A 200 17.30 22.69 4.53
C CYS A 200 18.18 22.50 3.29
N GLN A 201 19.50 22.53 3.48
CA GLN A 201 20.44 22.24 2.40
C GLN A 201 20.20 20.82 1.84
N LEU A 202 20.41 20.63 0.54
CA LEU A 202 20.02 19.40 -0.17
C LEU A 202 20.58 18.09 0.42
N HIS A 203 21.80 18.14 0.94
CA HIS A 203 22.49 16.96 1.45
C HIS A 203 22.26 16.74 2.95
N SER A 204 21.64 17.72 3.62
CA SER A 204 21.47 17.77 5.05
C SER A 204 20.62 16.58 5.52
N GLY A 205 21.15 15.75 6.41
CA GLY A 205 20.39 14.71 7.11
C GLY A 205 19.62 15.28 8.31
N ALA A 206 20.10 16.39 8.87
CA ALA A 206 19.45 17.13 9.93
C ALA A 206 19.76 18.63 9.82
N CYS A 207 18.77 19.47 10.10
CA CYS A 207 18.89 20.93 10.05
C CYS A 207 18.11 21.60 11.18
N LEU A 208 18.59 22.75 11.65
CA LEU A 208 17.93 23.56 12.66
C LEU A 208 17.10 24.66 12.00
N GLN A 209 15.80 24.69 12.24
CA GLN A 209 14.96 25.85 11.95
C GLN A 209 14.96 26.78 13.17
N SER A 210 15.32 28.05 12.95
CA SER A 210 15.27 29.10 13.97
C SER A 210 13.82 29.37 14.43
N SER A 211 13.66 29.89 15.66
CA SER A 211 12.37 30.30 16.23
C SER A 211 11.57 31.29 15.35
N THR A 212 12.26 32.12 14.57
CA THR A 212 11.65 33.07 13.63
C THR A 212 11.21 32.42 12.31
N LYS A 213 11.56 31.15 12.08
CA LYS A 213 11.35 30.37 10.83
C LYS A 213 12.04 30.92 9.57
N THR A 214 12.89 31.94 9.73
CA THR A 214 13.57 32.62 8.62
C THR A 214 14.92 32.02 8.28
N GLU A 215 15.54 31.31 9.23
CA GLU A 215 16.90 30.77 9.09
C GLU A 215 16.92 29.26 9.32
N TYR A 216 17.66 28.56 8.46
CA TYR A 216 17.92 27.14 8.52
C TYR A 216 19.44 26.93 8.58
N VAL A 217 19.90 26.19 9.57
CA VAL A 217 21.32 25.85 9.75
C VAL A 217 21.50 24.38 9.44
N ASN A 218 22.40 24.03 8.53
CA ASN A 218 22.73 22.63 8.25
C ASN A 218 23.47 22.04 9.45
N LEU A 219 22.91 20.98 10.05
CA LEU A 219 23.50 20.29 11.21
C LEU A 219 24.28 19.04 10.83
N GLY A 220 24.46 18.79 9.54
CA GLY A 220 25.24 17.68 8.99
C GLY A 220 24.55 17.03 7.81
N ASP A 221 25.36 16.51 6.90
CA ASP A 221 24.98 15.84 5.68
C ASP A 221 24.91 14.32 5.82
N VAL A 222 24.09 13.70 4.96
CA VAL A 222 23.99 12.25 4.82
C VAL A 222 25.19 11.72 4.05
N GLN A 223 26.00 10.89 4.70
CA GLN A 223 27.22 10.35 4.11
C GLN A 223 27.37 8.85 4.38
N ASN A 224 27.50 8.52 5.67
CA ASN A 224 27.86 7.18 6.11
C ASN A 224 26.64 6.41 6.65
N PRO A 225 26.61 5.08 6.50
CA PRO A 225 25.60 4.23 7.13
C PRO A 225 25.72 4.30 8.67
N PRO A 226 24.72 3.80 9.41
CA PRO A 226 24.82 3.68 10.87
C PRO A 226 26.02 2.80 11.26
N SER A 227 26.58 3.08 12.43
CA SER A 227 27.74 2.41 12.99
C SER A 227 27.53 2.11 14.47
N ILE A 228 28.28 1.14 15.01
CA ILE A 228 28.28 0.86 16.45
C ILE A 228 29.63 1.31 17.01
N ILE A 229 29.59 2.26 17.94
CA ILE A 229 30.77 2.82 18.61
C ILE A 229 30.54 2.71 20.11
N ASP A 230 31.49 2.11 20.83
CA ASP A 230 31.40 1.87 22.29
C ASP A 230 30.10 1.17 22.71
N GLY A 231 29.59 0.27 21.86
CA GLY A 231 28.35 -0.48 22.09
C GLY A 231 27.06 0.30 21.81
N ALA A 232 27.12 1.57 21.40
CA ALA A 232 25.96 2.36 21.04
C ALA A 232 25.74 2.38 19.52
N LEU A 233 24.52 2.03 19.08
CA LEU A 233 24.08 2.18 17.69
C LEU A 233 23.90 3.66 17.37
N ARG A 234 24.64 4.16 16.39
CA ARG A 234 24.77 5.59 16.11
C ARG A 234 24.71 5.86 14.62
N LEU A 235 23.91 6.87 14.24
CA LEU A 235 23.99 7.50 12.93
C LEU A 235 24.61 8.89 13.09
N GLU A 236 25.61 9.20 12.27
CA GLU A 236 26.29 10.50 12.31
C GLU A 236 26.10 11.24 10.97
N TYR A 237 25.68 12.49 11.07
CA TYR A 237 25.67 13.45 9.99
C TYR A 237 26.77 14.47 10.23
N GLN A 238 27.67 14.65 9.28
CA GLN A 238 28.88 15.48 9.40
C GLN A 238 28.89 16.59 8.34
N ASP A 239 29.89 17.46 8.35
CA ASP A 239 30.07 18.52 7.34
C ASP A 239 28.88 19.47 7.20
N GLY A 240 28.22 19.79 8.31
CA GLY A 240 27.19 20.84 8.37
C GLY A 240 27.77 22.24 8.21
N ASP A 241 26.99 23.27 8.58
CA ASP A 241 27.47 24.65 8.51
C ASP A 241 28.63 24.92 9.47
N LEU A 242 29.38 25.99 9.23
CA LEU A 242 30.49 26.39 10.10
C LEU A 242 30.00 26.76 11.50
N CYS A 243 30.67 26.21 12.51
CA CYS A 243 30.38 26.49 13.90
C CYS A 243 30.71 27.95 14.26
N LYS A 244 29.71 28.70 14.72
CA LYS A 244 29.85 30.12 15.11
C LYS A 244 30.27 30.36 16.56
N VAL A 245 30.49 29.30 17.35
CA VAL A 245 30.68 29.43 18.81
C VAL A 245 32.04 30.05 19.19
N ARG A 246 33.07 30.02 18.32
CA ARG A 246 34.44 30.45 18.71
C ARG A 246 35.26 31.22 17.65
N ASP A 247 34.67 31.71 16.56
CA ASP A 247 35.42 32.33 15.44
C ASP A 247 36.54 31.42 14.86
N ILE A 248 36.40 30.09 14.97
CA ILE A 248 37.35 29.11 14.43
C ILE A 248 36.72 28.43 13.20
N ALA A 249 37.50 28.30 12.12
CA ALA A 249 37.10 27.66 10.87
C ALA A 249 36.78 26.15 10.98
N VAL A 250 37.00 25.55 12.15
CA VAL A 250 36.78 24.13 12.45
C VAL A 250 36.34 24.05 13.93
N PRO A 251 35.33 23.24 14.29
CA PRO A 251 34.69 22.20 13.46
C PRO A 251 33.44 22.68 12.70
N HIS A 252 33.12 21.98 11.60
CA HIS A 252 31.78 22.00 11.02
C HIS A 252 30.78 21.41 12.01
N ILE A 253 29.53 21.88 11.96
CA ILE A 253 28.46 21.34 12.78
C ILE A 253 28.21 19.88 12.39
N LYS A 254 27.95 19.04 13.39
CA LYS A 254 27.58 17.64 13.19
C LYS A 254 26.44 17.22 14.10
N THR A 255 25.73 16.18 13.70
CA THR A 255 24.63 15.58 14.44
C THR A 255 24.90 14.11 14.69
N SER A 256 24.81 13.68 15.94
CA SER A 256 24.77 12.26 16.33
C SER A 256 23.37 11.88 16.77
N ILE A 257 22.82 10.86 16.14
CA ILE A 257 21.59 10.21 16.57
C ILE A 257 21.98 8.88 17.23
N PHE A 258 21.70 8.76 18.52
CA PHE A 258 21.95 7.57 19.32
C PHE A 258 20.65 6.78 19.46
N PHE A 259 20.68 5.55 18.94
CA PHE A 259 19.55 4.65 18.97
C PHE A 259 19.69 3.72 20.17
N ILE A 260 18.65 3.68 20.99
CA ILE A 260 18.59 2.84 22.18
C ILE A 260 17.55 1.76 21.92
N CYS A 261 17.99 0.51 21.97
CA CYS A 261 17.11 -0.65 21.93
C CYS A 261 16.17 -0.61 23.15
N ASP A 262 14.87 -0.48 22.87
CA ASP A 262 13.80 -0.49 23.86
C ASP A 262 12.59 -1.19 23.24
N PHE A 263 12.25 -2.36 23.75
CA PHE A 263 11.19 -3.21 23.20
C PHE A 263 9.78 -2.63 23.45
N GLU A 264 9.63 -1.77 24.46
CA GLU A 264 8.34 -1.17 24.85
C GLU A 264 8.11 0.19 24.16
N ALA A 265 9.12 0.70 23.44
CA ALA A 265 9.08 2.00 22.79
C ALA A 265 8.29 1.96 21.47
N LEU A 266 6.99 2.20 21.57
CA LEU A 266 6.06 2.26 20.44
C LEU A 266 5.75 3.70 20.05
N ASP A 267 5.76 3.96 18.73
CA ASP A 267 5.46 5.27 18.14
C ASP A 267 6.24 6.43 18.78
N THR A 268 7.43 6.14 19.33
CA THR A 268 8.31 7.12 19.93
C THR A 268 8.95 8.00 18.85
N VAL A 269 9.28 9.21 19.25
CA VAL A 269 9.95 10.19 18.38
C VAL A 269 11.36 10.48 18.89
N PRO A 270 12.30 10.89 18.01
CA PRO A 270 13.63 11.29 18.45
C PRO A 270 13.58 12.52 19.37
N GLU A 271 14.45 12.53 20.39
CA GLU A 271 14.54 13.58 21.42
C GLU A 271 15.90 14.26 21.39
N TYR A 272 15.91 15.59 21.50
CA TYR A 272 17.16 16.36 21.56
C TYR A 272 17.76 16.35 22.96
N THR A 273 19.04 15.97 23.08
CA THR A 273 19.73 15.83 24.38
C THR A 273 20.79 16.91 24.65
N GLY A 274 21.12 17.76 23.67
CA GLY A 274 22.02 18.90 23.85
C GLY A 274 23.19 18.95 22.85
N GLY A 275 24.22 19.73 23.20
CA GLY A 275 25.47 19.86 22.44
C GLY A 275 25.50 20.96 21.37
N SER A 276 24.49 21.83 21.33
CA SER A 276 24.50 23.05 20.48
C SER A 276 25.71 23.95 20.76
N GLU A 277 26.10 24.09 22.03
CA GLU A 277 27.25 24.90 22.48
C GLU A 277 28.61 24.37 21.99
N GLU A 278 28.65 23.12 21.52
CA GLU A 278 29.86 22.48 20.98
C GLU A 278 29.75 22.25 19.47
N CYS A 279 28.67 22.76 18.83
CA CYS A 279 28.35 22.46 17.44
C CYS A 279 28.25 20.95 17.15
N HIS A 280 27.91 20.18 18.17
CA HIS A 280 27.70 18.74 18.09
C HIS A 280 26.34 18.41 18.66
N TYR A 281 25.33 18.39 17.80
CA TYR A 281 23.96 18.09 18.20
C TYR A 281 23.82 16.62 18.54
N ARG A 282 23.27 16.32 19.71
CA ARG A 282 23.04 14.95 20.18
C ARG A 282 21.54 14.72 20.26
N ILE A 283 21.09 13.65 19.62
CA ILE A 283 19.70 13.21 19.58
C ILE A 283 19.68 11.78 20.08
N MET A 284 18.67 11.44 20.87
CA MET A 284 18.47 10.11 21.40
C MET A 284 17.12 9.60 20.93
N TRP A 285 17.07 8.35 20.49
CA TRP A 285 15.82 7.72 20.08
C TRP A 285 15.74 6.31 20.64
N LYS A 286 14.80 6.11 21.56
CA LYS A 286 14.42 4.79 22.07
C LYS A 286 13.42 4.17 21.11
N THR A 287 13.72 3.01 20.54
CA THR A 287 12.83 2.32 19.60
C THR A 287 13.19 0.85 19.50
N ALA A 288 12.21 -0.01 19.25
CA ALA A 288 12.44 -1.43 19.00
C ALA A 288 13.31 -1.67 17.75
N ALA A 289 13.24 -0.79 16.75
CA ALA A 289 14.07 -0.89 15.53
C ALA A 289 15.58 -0.76 15.81
N ALA A 290 15.97 -0.23 16.97
CA ALA A 290 17.36 -0.13 17.40
C ALA A 290 17.93 -1.44 17.94
N CYS A 291 17.06 -2.42 18.23
CA CYS A 291 17.48 -3.74 18.68
C CYS A 291 17.98 -4.58 17.50
N SER A 292 18.93 -5.48 17.75
CA SER A 292 19.36 -6.40 16.71
C SER A 292 18.21 -7.34 16.33
N VAL A 293 18.18 -7.81 15.08
CA VAL A 293 17.18 -8.79 14.59
C VAL A 293 17.15 -10.03 15.48
N GLU A 294 18.32 -10.50 15.92
CA GLU A 294 18.43 -11.64 16.83
C GLU A 294 17.86 -11.31 18.22
N SER A 295 18.12 -10.10 18.73
CA SER A 295 17.63 -9.66 20.04
C SER A 295 16.11 -9.50 20.04
N LEU A 296 15.54 -8.97 18.96
CA LEU A 296 14.09 -8.89 18.74
C LEU A 296 13.45 -10.29 18.76
N ARG A 297 14.04 -11.25 18.03
CA ARG A 297 13.58 -12.64 18.02
C ARG A 297 13.68 -13.30 19.39
N ASN A 298 14.79 -13.11 20.08
CA ASN A 298 15.01 -13.68 21.42
C ASN A 298 14.06 -13.08 22.46
N HIS A 299 13.84 -11.76 22.42
CA HIS A 299 12.89 -11.07 23.30
C HIS A 299 11.46 -11.54 23.05
N SER A 300 11.04 -11.61 21.79
CA SER A 300 9.73 -12.15 21.39
C SER A 300 9.54 -13.59 21.89
N THR A 301 10.57 -14.43 21.81
CA THR A 301 10.56 -15.81 22.33
C THR A 301 10.50 -15.86 23.86
N ALA A 302 11.24 -14.98 24.55
CA ALA A 302 11.30 -14.95 26.02
C ALA A 302 10.01 -14.41 26.67
N THR A 303 9.31 -13.50 25.98
CA THR A 303 8.03 -12.92 26.41
C THR A 303 6.82 -13.72 25.91
N ALA A 304 7.04 -14.74 25.08
CA ALA A 304 5.98 -15.58 24.55
C ALA A 304 5.18 -16.27 25.66
N GLY A 305 3.86 -16.22 25.52
CA GLY A 305 2.94 -16.99 26.35
C GLY A 305 2.70 -18.38 25.76
N LYS A 306 1.88 -19.19 26.44
CA LYS A 306 1.41 -20.47 25.90
C LYS A 306 0.61 -20.22 24.62
N CYS A 307 1.19 -20.53 23.47
CA CYS A 307 0.59 -20.30 22.15
C CYS A 307 0.33 -18.84 21.80
N ILE A 308 1.10 -17.92 22.38
CA ILE A 308 0.98 -16.48 22.14
C ILE A 308 2.39 -15.93 21.90
N VAL A 309 2.56 -15.11 20.86
CA VAL A 309 3.84 -14.42 20.59
C VAL A 309 3.57 -13.01 20.11
N THR A 310 4.43 -12.07 20.47
CA THR A 310 4.26 -10.65 20.11
C THR A 310 5.32 -10.25 19.10
N ASN A 311 4.91 -9.55 18.03
CA ASN A 311 5.82 -8.88 17.11
C ASN A 311 6.47 -7.69 17.84
N PRO A 312 7.78 -7.72 18.09
CA PRO A 312 8.45 -6.70 18.89
C PRO A 312 8.60 -5.34 18.17
N LEU A 313 8.39 -5.27 16.85
CA LEU A 313 8.47 -4.02 16.08
C LEU A 313 7.15 -3.26 16.05
N THR A 314 6.03 -3.98 16.01
CA THR A 314 4.68 -3.39 15.89
C THR A 314 3.85 -3.53 17.16
N ASN A 315 4.34 -4.27 18.15
CA ASN A 315 3.61 -4.74 19.33
C ASN A 315 2.32 -5.50 19.03
N PHE A 316 2.18 -6.02 17.80
CA PHE A 316 1.04 -6.83 17.45
C PHE A 316 1.16 -8.23 18.09
N THR A 317 0.17 -8.63 18.87
CA THR A 317 0.16 -9.93 19.56
C THR A 317 -0.59 -10.98 18.74
N TYR A 318 0.09 -12.06 18.38
CA TYR A 318 -0.49 -13.24 17.75
C TYR A 318 -0.97 -14.22 18.83
N ASP A 319 -2.26 -14.51 18.87
CA ASP A 319 -2.87 -15.44 19.83
C ASP A 319 -3.53 -16.63 19.12
N LEU A 320 -2.90 -17.80 19.23
CA LEU A 320 -3.35 -19.03 18.57
C LEU A 320 -4.05 -20.00 19.53
N ARG A 321 -4.39 -19.58 20.75
CA ARG A 321 -5.06 -20.44 21.74
C ARG A 321 -6.40 -20.99 21.25
N LEU A 322 -7.07 -20.30 20.32
CA LEU A 322 -8.32 -20.74 19.69
C LEU A 322 -8.16 -22.05 18.86
N LEU A 323 -6.91 -22.39 18.50
CA LEU A 323 -6.56 -23.62 17.79
C LEU A 323 -6.10 -24.76 18.74
N MET A 324 -5.88 -24.48 20.02
CA MET A 324 -5.51 -25.50 21.02
C MET A 324 -6.65 -26.49 21.28
N ASN A 325 -6.30 -27.66 21.84
CA ASN A 325 -7.24 -28.75 22.16
C ASN A 325 -8.07 -29.26 20.96
N LYS A 326 -7.66 -28.92 19.74
CA LYS A 326 -8.27 -29.40 18.49
C LYS A 326 -7.23 -30.16 17.72
N ASN A 327 -7.64 -31.32 17.20
CA ASN A 327 -6.84 -32.05 16.23
C ASN A 327 -7.17 -31.53 14.84
N SER A 328 -6.14 -31.15 14.10
CA SER A 328 -6.20 -30.83 12.68
C SER A 328 -5.62 -31.96 11.85
N TYR A 329 -6.00 -31.97 10.59
CA TYR A 329 -5.59 -32.99 9.63
C TYR A 329 -5.16 -32.30 8.35
N THR A 330 -4.13 -32.82 7.72
CA THR A 330 -3.72 -32.41 6.37
C THR A 330 -3.25 -33.64 5.60
N ILE A 331 -3.49 -33.65 4.30
CA ILE A 331 -3.17 -34.78 3.42
C ILE A 331 -2.10 -34.31 2.42
N ALA A 332 -1.02 -35.07 2.29
CA ALA A 332 0.01 -34.83 1.28
C ALA A 332 -0.42 -35.38 -0.09
N LYS A 333 0.28 -34.99 -1.16
CA LYS A 333 -0.02 -35.40 -2.56
C LYS A 333 -0.08 -36.92 -2.80
N ASN A 334 0.52 -37.74 -1.93
CA ASN A 334 0.56 -39.20 -2.04
C ASN A 334 -0.50 -39.91 -1.17
N ASP A 335 -1.61 -39.22 -0.85
CA ASP A 335 -2.63 -39.66 0.12
C ASP A 335 -2.07 -40.00 1.50
N ILE A 336 -0.97 -39.34 1.87
CA ILE A 336 -0.33 -39.50 3.17
C ILE A 336 -1.00 -38.54 4.15
N GLU A 337 -1.71 -39.09 5.12
CA GLU A 337 -2.45 -38.32 6.12
C GLU A 337 -1.61 -38.02 7.36
N TYR A 338 -1.55 -36.74 7.72
CA TYR A 338 -0.93 -36.24 8.93
C TYR A 338 -2.00 -35.65 9.84
N LYS A 339 -2.01 -36.11 11.10
CA LYS A 339 -2.82 -35.54 12.18
C LYS A 339 -1.92 -34.71 13.06
N PHE A 340 -2.33 -33.50 13.44
CA PHE A 340 -1.49 -32.63 14.29
C PHE A 340 -2.30 -31.68 15.17
N GLY A 341 -1.68 -31.19 16.24
CA GLY A 341 -2.25 -30.22 17.18
C GLY A 341 -1.45 -28.92 17.22
N VAL A 342 -2.12 -27.79 17.42
CA VAL A 342 -1.48 -26.47 17.59
C VAL A 342 -1.27 -26.19 19.06
N CYS A 343 -0.01 -25.99 19.43
CA CYS A 343 0.43 -25.77 20.80
C CYS A 343 -0.06 -26.83 21.80
N ASP A 344 -0.34 -28.04 21.32
CA ASP A 344 -0.84 -29.12 22.16
C ASP A 344 -0.52 -30.47 21.54
N SER A 345 -0.39 -31.47 22.41
CA SER A 345 -0.22 -32.85 22.00
C SER A 345 -1.55 -33.42 21.49
N LEU A 346 -1.45 -34.38 20.58
CA LEU A 346 -2.63 -35.03 20.04
C LEU A 346 -3.32 -35.91 21.08
N VAL A 347 -4.63 -35.70 21.29
CA VAL A 347 -5.46 -36.56 22.14
C VAL A 347 -5.98 -37.76 21.32
N ASN A 348 -5.88 -38.97 21.88
CA ASN A 348 -6.32 -40.23 21.26
C ASN A 348 -5.72 -40.42 19.85
N ASN A 349 -4.39 -40.52 19.77
CA ASN A 349 -3.66 -40.77 18.53
C ASN A 349 -3.00 -42.17 18.50
N LEU A 350 -2.55 -42.58 17.32
CA LEU A 350 -1.85 -43.85 17.10
C LEU A 350 -0.33 -43.74 17.34
N CYS A 351 0.19 -42.52 17.45
CA CYS A 351 1.60 -42.22 17.70
C CYS A 351 1.91 -42.18 19.20
N ALA A 352 3.19 -42.04 19.55
CA ALA A 352 3.63 -41.96 20.94
C ALA A 352 2.99 -40.78 21.72
N PRO A 353 2.84 -40.88 23.05
CA PRO A 353 2.40 -39.77 23.87
C PRO A 353 3.29 -38.53 23.71
N GLY A 354 2.68 -37.35 23.66
CA GLY A 354 3.40 -36.08 23.46
C GLY A 354 3.70 -35.73 22.00
N THR A 355 3.36 -36.60 21.04
CA THR A 355 3.45 -36.28 19.60
C THR A 355 2.54 -35.11 19.25
N GLY A 356 3.12 -34.09 18.61
CA GLY A 356 2.41 -32.93 18.08
C GLY A 356 1.95 -33.11 16.65
N VAL A 357 2.73 -33.83 15.83
CA VAL A 357 2.38 -34.18 14.44
C VAL A 357 2.62 -35.67 14.22
N CYS A 358 1.60 -36.40 13.80
CA CYS A 358 1.59 -37.85 13.65
C CYS A 358 1.29 -38.22 12.20
N LEU A 359 2.19 -39.00 11.59
CA LEU A 359 1.94 -39.68 10.33
C LEU A 359 1.10 -40.94 10.60
N ILE A 360 -0.16 -40.93 10.17
CA ILE A 360 -1.15 -41.94 10.61
C ILE A 360 -0.80 -43.35 10.12
N LYS A 361 -0.37 -43.48 8.86
CA LYS A 361 -0.16 -44.78 8.21
C LYS A 361 0.95 -45.60 8.85
N SER A 362 2.09 -44.97 9.15
CA SER A 362 3.26 -45.62 9.76
C SER A 362 3.31 -45.45 11.28
N ARG A 363 2.41 -44.66 11.86
CA ARG A 363 2.41 -44.27 13.28
C ARG A 363 3.71 -43.57 13.71
N THR A 364 4.32 -42.86 12.78
CA THR A 364 5.58 -42.14 12.99
C THR A 364 5.31 -40.76 13.59
N SER A 365 5.98 -40.45 14.69
CA SER A 365 6.01 -39.11 15.28
C SER A 365 6.89 -38.19 14.43
N MET A 366 6.31 -37.15 13.83
CA MET A 366 7.04 -36.14 13.04
C MET A 366 7.49 -34.94 13.88
N GLY A 367 7.40 -35.05 15.20
CA GLY A 367 7.78 -34.01 16.14
C GLY A 367 6.88 -34.01 17.37
N LYS A 368 7.45 -33.71 18.53
CA LYS A 368 6.75 -33.54 19.80
C LYS A 368 6.13 -32.15 19.87
N ALA A 369 4.92 -32.09 20.42
CA ALA A 369 4.24 -30.82 20.63
C ALA A 369 4.98 -29.98 21.68
N ASN A 370 4.96 -28.67 21.47
CA ASN A 370 5.29 -27.69 22.48
C ASN A 370 4.35 -26.47 22.33
N THR A 371 4.35 -25.58 23.30
CA THR A 371 3.51 -24.38 23.29
C THR A 371 4.26 -23.13 22.82
N ASN A 372 5.48 -23.29 22.30
CA ASN A 372 6.44 -22.21 22.07
C ASN A 372 6.23 -21.62 20.68
N LEU A 373 5.26 -20.72 20.58
CA LEU A 373 5.04 -19.95 19.35
C LEU A 373 6.19 -18.96 19.17
N MET A 374 6.86 -19.02 18.02
CA MET A 374 8.01 -18.19 17.67
C MET A 374 7.60 -17.15 16.63
N TRP A 375 8.38 -16.08 16.47
CA TRP A 375 8.12 -15.02 15.50
C TRP A 375 9.35 -14.74 14.63
N GLU A 376 9.10 -14.43 13.37
CA GLU A 376 10.04 -13.86 12.41
C GLU A 376 9.33 -12.83 11.51
N GLU A 377 10.05 -12.17 10.60
CA GLU A 377 9.48 -11.12 9.74
C GLU A 377 8.27 -11.61 8.91
N GLY A 378 8.26 -12.90 8.52
CA GLY A 378 7.17 -13.55 7.79
C GLY A 378 5.93 -13.91 8.64
N GLY A 379 6.01 -13.82 9.97
CA GLY A 379 4.91 -14.10 10.90
C GLY A 379 5.24 -15.14 11.98
N PRO A 380 4.23 -15.59 12.74
CA PRO A 380 4.43 -16.56 13.82
C PRO A 380 4.48 -18.01 13.30
N TYR A 381 5.29 -18.86 13.93
CA TYR A 381 5.42 -20.28 13.59
C TYR A 381 5.69 -21.17 14.81
N LEU A 382 5.38 -22.46 14.69
CA LEU A 382 5.75 -23.50 15.65
C LEU A 382 6.84 -24.39 15.06
N ASN A 383 7.78 -24.81 15.91
CA ASN A 383 8.81 -25.78 15.55
C ASN A 383 8.72 -26.98 16.50
N TYR A 384 8.28 -28.13 15.97
CA TYR A 384 8.14 -29.39 16.70
C TYR A 384 9.28 -30.33 16.35
N THR A 385 10.20 -30.55 17.28
CA THR A 385 11.39 -31.39 17.12
C THR A 385 11.22 -32.74 17.84
N ASP A 386 12.26 -33.59 17.84
CA ASP A 386 12.32 -34.82 18.66
C ASP A 386 11.24 -35.86 18.35
N GLY A 387 10.92 -36.01 17.06
CA GLY A 387 10.14 -37.11 16.54
C GLY A 387 10.86 -38.46 16.58
N ASP A 388 10.34 -39.40 15.79
CA ASP A 388 10.97 -40.70 15.60
C ASP A 388 12.26 -40.57 14.80
N GLU A 389 13.09 -41.59 14.86
CA GLU A 389 14.36 -41.61 14.15
C GLU A 389 14.15 -42.05 12.70
N CYS A 390 14.74 -41.31 11.76
CA CYS A 390 14.73 -41.65 10.35
C CYS A 390 15.80 -42.68 10.00
N GLU A 391 15.74 -43.19 8.77
CA GLU A 391 16.78 -44.03 8.18
C GLU A 391 18.18 -43.37 8.14
N THR A 392 18.23 -42.04 8.17
CA THR A 392 19.47 -41.24 8.19
C THR A 392 20.06 -41.05 9.60
N GLY A 393 19.41 -41.56 10.66
CA GLY A 393 19.80 -41.36 12.06
C GLY A 393 19.42 -39.99 12.64
N GLN A 394 18.79 -39.11 11.86
CA GLN A 394 18.23 -37.83 12.33
C GLN A 394 16.84 -38.04 12.93
N ARG A 395 16.43 -37.12 13.81
CA ARG A 395 15.08 -37.11 14.40
C ARG A 395 14.12 -36.32 13.51
N CYS A 396 12.91 -36.85 13.30
CA CYS A 396 11.88 -36.16 12.54
C CYS A 396 11.48 -34.84 13.23
N TYR A 397 11.23 -33.80 12.44
CA TYR A 397 10.72 -32.52 12.92
C TYR A 397 9.69 -31.91 11.96
N THR A 398 8.85 -31.03 12.49
CA THR A 398 7.81 -30.32 11.74
C THR A 398 7.84 -28.83 12.06
N ILE A 399 7.78 -27.99 11.03
CA ILE A 399 7.54 -26.54 11.15
C ILE A 399 6.10 -26.25 10.73
N ILE A 400 5.35 -25.54 11.57
CA ILE A 400 3.99 -25.06 11.25
C ILE A 400 4.04 -23.53 11.20
N ALA A 401 4.07 -22.97 10.00
CA ALA A 401 4.05 -21.52 9.79
C ALA A 401 2.59 -21.03 9.67
N PHE A 402 2.22 -20.02 10.46
CA PHE A 402 0.88 -19.43 10.40
C PHE A 402 0.93 -18.17 9.53
N VAL A 403 0.12 -18.17 8.50
CA VAL A 403 0.11 -17.11 7.49
C VAL A 403 -1.24 -16.42 7.53
N CYS A 404 -1.24 -15.08 7.43
CA CYS A 404 -2.47 -14.33 7.30
C CYS A 404 -3.15 -14.69 5.97
N GLY A 405 -4.23 -15.46 6.05
CA GLY A 405 -5.03 -15.86 4.89
C GLY A 405 -5.93 -14.72 4.40
N ALA A 406 -6.21 -14.66 3.10
CA ALA A 406 -7.12 -13.63 2.57
C ALA A 406 -8.55 -13.83 3.06
N GLU A 407 -9.32 -12.74 3.09
CA GLU A 407 -10.73 -12.78 3.47
C GLU A 407 -11.51 -13.75 2.56
N GLY A 408 -12.27 -14.66 3.15
CA GLY A 408 -13.02 -15.69 2.42
C GLY A 408 -12.19 -16.85 1.86
N SER A 409 -10.87 -16.89 2.09
CA SER A 409 -10.06 -18.08 1.77
C SER A 409 -10.31 -19.22 2.77
N SER A 410 -10.07 -20.46 2.34
CA SER A 410 -10.18 -21.62 3.23
C SER A 410 -9.16 -21.49 4.37
N ASP A 411 -9.65 -21.29 5.59
CA ASP A 411 -8.83 -21.39 6.79
C ASP A 411 -8.41 -22.86 6.95
N GLY A 412 -7.12 -23.11 6.97
CA GLY A 412 -6.62 -24.47 7.13
C GLY A 412 -5.16 -24.71 6.75
N PRO A 413 -4.65 -25.89 7.12
CA PRO A 413 -3.28 -26.30 6.87
C PRO A 413 -3.05 -26.86 5.46
N LEU A 414 -1.83 -26.67 4.95
CA LEU A 414 -1.31 -27.30 3.74
C LEU A 414 0.14 -27.72 3.93
N ILE A 415 0.50 -28.89 3.41
CA ILE A 415 1.88 -29.37 3.39
C ILE A 415 2.65 -28.69 2.26
N MET A 416 3.75 -28.05 2.63
CA MET A 416 4.69 -27.39 1.74
C MET A 416 5.81 -28.31 1.34
N GLU A 417 6.48 -28.90 2.32
CA GLU A 417 7.65 -29.74 2.09
C GLU A 417 7.50 -31.00 2.93
N GLN A 418 7.88 -32.13 2.33
CA GLN A 418 7.85 -33.43 2.99
C GLN A 418 9.09 -34.20 2.55
N ASN A 419 10.06 -34.30 3.45
CA ASN A 419 11.22 -35.16 3.32
C ASN A 419 11.12 -36.32 4.33
N THR A 420 12.08 -37.23 4.31
CA THR A 420 12.10 -38.38 5.24
C THR A 420 12.10 -37.96 6.72
N CYS A 421 12.72 -36.82 7.05
CA CYS A 421 12.85 -36.32 8.43
C CYS A 421 12.20 -34.96 8.69
N GLN A 422 11.60 -34.34 7.68
CA GLN A 422 11.16 -32.95 7.77
C GLN A 422 9.78 -32.81 7.17
N LEU A 423 8.92 -32.07 7.87
CA LEU A 423 7.62 -31.67 7.38
C LEU A 423 7.45 -30.16 7.56
N ILE A 424 7.03 -29.45 6.52
CA ILE A 424 6.66 -28.04 6.62
C ILE A 424 5.18 -27.91 6.32
N ILE A 425 4.42 -27.34 7.25
CA ILE A 425 3.00 -27.06 7.14
C ILE A 425 2.81 -25.54 7.14
N HIS A 426 2.02 -25.04 6.21
CA HIS A 426 1.49 -23.68 6.27
C HIS A 426 0.04 -23.73 6.72
N TRP A 427 -0.33 -22.91 7.68
CA TRP A 427 -1.73 -22.73 8.08
C TRP A 427 -2.18 -21.32 7.77
N ASN A 428 -3.06 -21.19 6.78
CA ASN A 428 -3.71 -19.92 6.49
C ASN A 428 -4.80 -19.67 7.53
N THR A 429 -4.62 -18.67 8.40
CA THR A 429 -5.60 -18.35 9.44
C THR A 429 -5.75 -16.85 9.62
N ASN A 430 -6.98 -16.44 9.97
CA ASN A 430 -7.28 -15.04 10.22
C ASN A 430 -6.71 -14.52 11.55
N LEU A 431 -6.34 -15.44 12.45
CA LEU A 431 -5.83 -15.15 13.79
C LEU A 431 -4.47 -14.43 13.79
N VAL A 432 -3.74 -14.49 12.68
CA VAL A 432 -2.40 -13.89 12.56
C VAL A 432 -2.37 -12.66 11.66
N CYS A 433 -3.53 -12.10 11.36
CA CYS A 433 -3.65 -10.89 10.57
C CYS A 433 -3.63 -9.66 11.47
N GLY A 434 -2.53 -8.90 11.46
CA GLY A 434 -2.43 -7.60 12.10
C GLY A 434 -3.25 -6.55 11.37
N ASN A 435 -2.69 -6.00 10.30
CA ASN A 435 -3.40 -5.15 9.34
C ASN A 435 -3.42 -5.86 7.99
N ARG A 436 -4.61 -6.14 7.46
CA ARG A 436 -4.75 -6.67 6.11
C ARG A 436 -4.62 -5.52 5.12
N VAL A 437 -3.79 -5.72 4.11
CA VAL A 437 -3.82 -4.89 2.91
C VAL A 437 -5.22 -5.00 2.30
N LYS A 438 -5.89 -3.86 2.10
CA LYS A 438 -7.14 -3.85 1.34
C LYS A 438 -6.80 -4.06 -0.12
N CYS A 439 -7.51 -4.94 -0.81
CA CYS A 439 -7.33 -5.12 -2.25
C CYS A 439 -8.18 -4.12 -3.05
N VAL A 440 -8.23 -2.91 -2.54
CA VAL A 440 -9.04 -1.81 -3.05
C VAL A 440 -8.19 -0.56 -2.95
N THR A 441 -8.34 0.33 -3.93
CA THR A 441 -7.74 1.67 -3.89
C THR A 441 -8.32 2.50 -2.74
N ASP A 442 -7.60 3.51 -2.27
CA ASP A 442 -7.98 4.31 -1.09
C ASP A 442 -9.34 5.03 -1.23
N ASP A 443 -9.81 5.23 -2.46
CA ASP A 443 -11.10 5.82 -2.85
C ASP A 443 -12.22 4.79 -3.06
N ASP A 444 -11.94 3.50 -2.86
CA ASP A 444 -12.84 2.39 -3.16
C ASP A 444 -13.38 2.37 -4.62
N GLU A 445 -12.65 2.99 -5.57
CA GLU A 445 -13.01 2.99 -7.00
C GLU A 445 -12.71 1.65 -7.68
N ILE A 446 -11.55 1.05 -7.38
CA ILE A 446 -11.11 -0.18 -8.02
C ILE A 446 -10.90 -1.26 -6.97
N ASN A 447 -11.71 -2.32 -7.09
CA ASN A 447 -11.63 -3.49 -6.24
C ASN A 447 -11.02 -4.66 -7.00
N LEU A 448 -9.73 -4.92 -6.76
CA LEU A 448 -9.01 -6.05 -7.33
C LEU A 448 -9.31 -7.37 -6.60
N SER A 449 -10.21 -7.39 -5.62
CA SER A 449 -10.50 -8.59 -4.81
C SER A 449 -10.97 -9.78 -5.65
N SER A 450 -11.57 -9.56 -6.83
CA SER A 450 -11.96 -10.63 -7.75
C SER A 450 -10.77 -11.33 -8.44
N LEU A 451 -9.59 -10.68 -8.48
CA LEU A 451 -8.33 -11.28 -8.93
C LEU A 451 -7.63 -12.07 -7.83
N ILE A 452 -8.10 -11.99 -6.60
CA ILE A 452 -7.59 -12.82 -5.52
C ILE A 452 -7.98 -14.26 -5.82
N LYS A 453 -6.99 -15.14 -5.96
CA LYS A 453 -7.27 -16.56 -5.98
C LYS A 453 -7.31 -17.10 -4.57
N SER A 454 -8.35 -17.89 -4.28
CA SER A 454 -8.59 -18.53 -2.99
C SER A 454 -8.11 -19.99 -2.92
N THR A 455 -7.95 -20.65 -4.07
CA THR A 455 -7.62 -22.10 -4.14
C THR A 455 -6.29 -22.45 -4.81
N ASN A 456 -5.71 -21.56 -5.62
CA ASN A 456 -4.44 -21.77 -6.32
C ASN A 456 -3.73 -20.45 -6.64
N ASN A 457 -2.44 -20.47 -7.01
CA ASN A 457 -1.76 -19.25 -7.48
C ASN A 457 -1.87 -19.09 -9.00
N TYR A 458 -1.69 -17.85 -9.46
CA TYR A 458 -1.32 -17.61 -10.85
C TYR A 458 0.08 -18.15 -11.10
N VAL A 459 0.29 -18.81 -12.23
CA VAL A 459 1.59 -19.35 -12.64
C VAL A 459 1.95 -18.76 -14.00
N VAL A 460 2.96 -17.90 -14.02
CA VAL A 460 3.48 -17.29 -15.25
C VAL A 460 4.80 -17.97 -15.60
N LYS A 461 4.87 -18.59 -16.77
CA LYS A 461 6.08 -19.31 -17.22
C LYS A 461 6.80 -18.49 -18.29
N VAL A 462 8.09 -18.22 -18.07
CA VAL A 462 8.96 -17.51 -19.03
C VAL A 462 10.25 -18.29 -19.17
N ASN A 463 10.47 -18.88 -20.34
CA ASN A 463 11.58 -19.80 -20.59
C ASN A 463 11.60 -20.96 -19.57
N LYS A 464 12.66 -21.08 -18.76
CA LYS A 464 12.80 -22.09 -17.68
C LYS A 464 12.36 -21.58 -16.30
N THR A 465 11.91 -20.34 -16.21
CA THR A 465 11.51 -19.70 -14.95
C THR A 465 9.99 -19.68 -14.81
N GLU A 466 9.50 -20.03 -13.62
CA GLU A 466 8.10 -19.94 -13.23
C GLU A 466 7.93 -18.88 -12.13
N PHE A 467 6.91 -18.04 -12.27
CA PHE A 467 6.50 -17.07 -11.26
C PHE A 467 5.14 -17.50 -10.70
N HIS A 468 5.12 -17.87 -9.43
CA HIS A 468 3.89 -18.05 -8.67
C HIS A 468 3.49 -16.70 -8.09
N ILE A 469 2.25 -16.28 -8.32
CA ILE A 469 1.75 -14.95 -7.97
C ILE A 469 0.37 -15.06 -7.32
N ASN A 470 0.15 -14.29 -6.26
CA ASN A 470 -1.18 -13.94 -5.78
C ASN A 470 -1.31 -12.42 -5.62
N ILE A 471 -2.55 -11.91 -5.57
CA ILE A 471 -2.86 -10.48 -5.59
C ILE A 471 -3.36 -10.01 -4.22
N CYS A 472 -2.79 -8.93 -3.68
CA CYS A 472 -3.10 -8.32 -2.38
C CYS A 472 -3.00 -9.27 -1.16
N ARG A 473 -2.38 -10.44 -1.34
CA ARG A 473 -2.25 -11.47 -0.31
C ARG A 473 -1.01 -12.32 -0.55
N PRO A 474 -0.54 -13.04 0.48
CA PRO A 474 0.47 -14.07 0.31
C PRO A 474 0.03 -15.15 -0.67
N LEU A 475 1.00 -15.84 -1.25
CA LEU A 475 0.79 -17.01 -2.08
C LEU A 475 -0.04 -18.05 -1.33
N ILE A 476 -0.94 -18.69 -2.08
CA ILE A 476 -1.48 -19.96 -1.64
C ILE A 476 -0.33 -20.94 -1.67
N SER A 477 -0.12 -21.57 -0.54
CA SER A 477 0.80 -22.68 -0.38
C SER A 477 0.75 -23.65 -1.57
N VAL A 478 1.90 -23.91 -2.20
CA VAL A 478 2.07 -24.90 -3.27
C VAL A 478 3.03 -25.96 -2.76
N SER A 479 2.60 -27.22 -2.73
CA SER A 479 3.46 -28.32 -2.32
C SER A 479 4.71 -28.40 -3.21
N GLY A 480 5.87 -28.40 -2.57
CA GLY A 480 7.22 -28.37 -3.12
C GLY A 480 7.83 -26.97 -3.24
N LEU A 481 7.05 -25.88 -3.07
CA LEU A 481 7.52 -24.52 -3.30
C LEU A 481 7.90 -23.83 -1.97
N THR A 482 9.19 -23.52 -1.78
CA THR A 482 9.75 -23.17 -0.45
C THR A 482 10.10 -21.69 -0.26
N CYS A 483 9.56 -20.79 -1.09
CA CYS A 483 9.75 -19.34 -0.90
C CYS A 483 9.37 -18.85 0.51
N ALA A 484 10.04 -17.79 0.95
CA ALA A 484 9.83 -17.16 2.26
C ALA A 484 8.35 -17.00 2.62
N HIS A 485 7.99 -17.38 3.83
CA HIS A 485 6.62 -17.45 4.32
C HIS A 485 5.95 -16.08 4.29
N GLY A 486 4.76 -15.99 3.68
CA GLY A 486 4.05 -14.72 3.51
C GLY A 486 4.32 -14.02 2.17
N SER A 487 5.26 -14.52 1.35
CA SER A 487 5.58 -13.91 0.04
C SER A 487 4.35 -13.90 -0.87
N ALA A 488 4.11 -12.79 -1.57
CA ALA A 488 3.03 -12.68 -2.55
C ALA A 488 3.46 -13.13 -3.96
N VAL A 489 4.77 -13.16 -4.21
CA VAL A 489 5.36 -13.62 -5.47
C VAL A 489 6.58 -14.48 -5.20
N CYS A 490 6.67 -15.62 -5.88
CA CYS A 490 7.78 -16.56 -5.77
C CYS A 490 8.28 -16.91 -7.16
N LYS A 491 9.56 -16.67 -7.40
CA LYS A 491 10.26 -17.07 -8.62
C LYS A 491 10.93 -18.42 -8.36
N THR A 492 10.80 -19.35 -9.28
CA THR A 492 11.41 -20.67 -9.22
C THR A 492 11.76 -21.17 -10.61
N SER A 493 12.48 -22.28 -10.69
CA SER A 493 12.64 -23.07 -11.91
C SER A 493 12.30 -24.53 -11.62
N LEU A 494 12.13 -25.34 -12.65
CA LEU A 494 11.92 -26.79 -12.51
C LEU A 494 13.20 -27.56 -12.84
N SER A 495 13.56 -28.51 -12.00
CA SER A 495 14.60 -29.50 -12.25
C SER A 495 14.16 -30.50 -13.34
N SER A 496 15.08 -31.36 -13.80
CA SER A 496 14.78 -32.50 -14.68
C SER A 496 13.72 -33.44 -14.11
N ASP A 497 13.62 -33.50 -12.78
CA ASP A 497 12.70 -34.38 -12.05
C ASP A 497 11.38 -33.68 -11.65
N ASN A 498 11.07 -32.52 -12.26
CA ASN A 498 9.89 -31.69 -11.96
C ASN A 498 9.80 -31.15 -10.53
N GLU A 499 10.93 -31.05 -9.83
CA GLU A 499 11.00 -30.39 -8.52
C GLU A 499 11.31 -28.89 -8.66
N TYR A 500 10.75 -28.08 -7.78
CA TYR A 500 11.06 -26.65 -7.70
C TYR A 500 12.48 -26.45 -7.17
N VAL A 501 13.21 -25.54 -7.83
CA VAL A 501 14.59 -25.19 -7.47
C VAL A 501 14.83 -23.71 -7.73
N ASN A 502 15.80 -23.13 -7.00
CA ASN A 502 16.17 -21.71 -7.08
C ASN A 502 15.01 -20.78 -6.70
N GLU A 503 14.27 -21.14 -5.68
CA GLU A 503 13.18 -20.37 -5.12
C GLU A 503 13.68 -19.02 -4.59
N THR A 504 13.02 -17.94 -4.98
CA THR A 504 13.34 -16.58 -4.57
C THR A 504 12.05 -15.83 -4.29
N SER A 505 11.91 -15.27 -3.09
CA SER A 505 10.79 -14.36 -2.79
C SER A 505 11.00 -13.05 -3.53
N LEU A 506 9.98 -12.59 -4.24
CA LEU A 506 10.01 -11.30 -4.94
C LEU A 506 9.23 -10.19 -4.22
N GLY A 507 8.86 -10.41 -2.96
CA GLY A 507 8.24 -9.41 -2.10
C GLY A 507 6.98 -9.88 -1.39
N PHE A 508 6.62 -9.10 -0.37
CA PHE A 508 5.51 -9.30 0.55
C PHE A 508 4.38 -8.29 0.28
N PRO A 509 3.11 -8.66 0.52
CA PRO A 509 1.95 -7.80 0.34
C PRO A 509 1.79 -6.86 1.54
N LYS A 510 2.58 -5.78 1.57
CA LYS A 510 2.57 -4.77 2.64
C LYS A 510 1.78 -3.50 2.26
N GLU A 511 1.44 -3.31 0.99
CA GLU A 511 0.83 -2.08 0.44
C GLU A 511 -0.46 -2.37 -0.36
N SER A 512 -1.46 -1.49 -0.23
CA SER A 512 -2.71 -1.52 -1.02
C SER A 512 -2.49 -1.12 -2.48
N PRO A 513 -3.34 -1.57 -3.41
CA PRO A 513 -3.26 -1.10 -4.79
C PRO A 513 -3.59 0.40 -4.85
N VAL A 514 -2.91 1.11 -5.74
CA VAL A 514 -3.06 2.56 -5.93
C VAL A 514 -3.28 2.87 -7.40
N LEU A 515 -3.91 4.01 -7.69
CA LEU A 515 -4.03 4.50 -9.06
C LEU A 515 -2.78 5.27 -9.47
N ASN A 516 -2.33 5.01 -10.70
CA ASN A 516 -1.17 5.64 -11.28
C ASN A 516 -1.61 6.83 -12.24
N LYS A 517 -0.71 7.61 -12.89
CA LYS A 517 -0.90 8.86 -13.73
C LYS A 517 -1.76 8.49 -14.89
N ASN A 518 -1.56 7.28 -15.40
CA ASN A 518 -2.27 6.78 -16.56
C ASN A 518 -3.67 6.29 -16.17
N HIS A 519 -4.08 6.47 -14.90
CA HIS A 519 -5.27 5.88 -14.30
C HIS A 519 -5.24 4.35 -14.41
N GLU A 520 -4.05 3.75 -14.49
CA GLU A 520 -3.88 2.32 -14.40
C GLU A 520 -3.69 1.97 -12.93
N THR A 521 -4.37 0.95 -12.45
CA THR A 521 -4.15 0.46 -11.10
C THR A 521 -2.77 -0.20 -11.02
N VAL A 522 -2.04 0.05 -9.94
CA VAL A 522 -0.73 -0.54 -9.66
C VAL A 522 -0.75 -1.18 -8.28
N LEU A 523 -0.04 -2.30 -8.13
CA LEU A 523 0.16 -2.98 -6.85
C LEU A 523 1.64 -3.32 -6.67
N ARG A 524 2.21 -2.98 -5.52
CA ARG A 524 3.62 -3.19 -5.20
C ARG A 524 3.81 -4.19 -4.05
N TYR A 525 4.82 -5.04 -4.20
CA TYR A 525 5.32 -5.93 -3.16
C TYR A 525 6.78 -5.64 -2.86
N VAL A 526 7.12 -5.57 -1.58
CA VAL A 526 8.43 -5.10 -1.09
C VAL A 526 9.10 -6.15 -0.19
N ASP A 527 10.37 -5.93 0.15
CA ASP A 527 11.13 -6.71 1.13
C ASP A 527 11.32 -8.19 0.78
N GLY A 528 11.46 -8.54 -0.50
CA GLY A 528 11.75 -9.91 -0.94
C GLY A 528 13.16 -10.40 -0.56
N SER A 529 13.61 -11.47 -1.21
CA SER A 529 14.95 -12.02 -0.98
C SER A 529 16.07 -11.00 -1.31
N PRO A 530 17.29 -11.15 -0.77
CA PRO A 530 18.42 -10.29 -1.10
C PRO A 530 18.68 -10.23 -2.60
N CYS A 531 18.90 -9.02 -3.12
CA CYS A 531 19.09 -8.79 -4.53
C CYS A 531 20.45 -9.36 -4.99
N PRO A 532 20.50 -10.15 -6.09
CA PRO A 532 21.74 -10.77 -6.57
C PRO A 532 22.82 -9.76 -6.95
N GLU A 533 22.43 -8.62 -7.54
CA GLU A 533 23.33 -7.57 -7.98
C GLU A 533 23.84 -6.71 -6.82
N ASN A 534 23.08 -6.65 -5.72
CA ASN A 534 23.41 -5.86 -4.55
C ASN A 534 22.78 -6.49 -3.30
N SER A 535 23.59 -7.21 -2.53
CA SER A 535 23.16 -7.86 -1.29
C SER A 535 22.62 -6.89 -0.21
N ARG A 536 22.74 -5.57 -0.43
CA ARG A 536 22.19 -4.51 0.44
C ARG A 536 20.81 -4.01 0.00
N LYS A 537 20.27 -4.49 -1.12
CA LYS A 537 18.90 -4.23 -1.57
C LYS A 537 18.07 -5.50 -1.45
N LEU A 538 16.79 -5.35 -1.17
CA LEU A 538 15.81 -6.43 -1.22
C LEU A 538 15.06 -6.36 -2.55
N ILE A 539 14.68 -7.53 -3.09
CA ILE A 539 13.91 -7.62 -4.32
C ILE A 539 12.49 -7.10 -4.09
N SER A 540 11.92 -6.43 -5.10
CA SER A 540 10.51 -6.02 -5.12
C SER A 540 9.80 -6.44 -6.42
N SER A 541 8.46 -6.36 -6.42
CA SER A 541 7.63 -6.62 -7.60
C SER A 541 6.56 -5.55 -7.78
N ASN A 542 6.36 -5.10 -9.02
CA ASN A 542 5.32 -4.15 -9.41
C ASN A 542 4.36 -4.79 -10.42
N PHE A 543 3.06 -4.65 -10.18
CA PHE A 543 1.98 -5.09 -11.05
C PHE A 543 1.21 -3.89 -11.58
N THR A 544 1.04 -3.78 -12.89
CA THR A 544 0.18 -2.76 -13.52
C THR A 544 -1.06 -3.42 -14.11
N PHE A 545 -2.24 -2.86 -13.92
CA PHE A 545 -3.52 -3.42 -14.37
C PHE A 545 -4.20 -2.52 -15.42
N PRO A 546 -3.72 -2.51 -16.67
CA PRO A 546 -4.36 -1.73 -17.73
C PRO A 546 -5.77 -2.26 -18.05
N CYS A 547 -6.73 -1.33 -18.20
CA CYS A 547 -8.08 -1.65 -18.66
C CYS A 547 -8.01 -2.29 -20.05
N TYR A 548 -8.62 -3.46 -20.20
CA TYR A 548 -8.66 -4.16 -21.49
C TYR A 548 -9.91 -5.02 -21.64
N ASN A 549 -10.49 -5.00 -22.84
CA ASN A 549 -11.83 -5.55 -23.04
C ASN A 549 -11.89 -7.08 -23.15
N ASN A 550 -10.78 -7.71 -23.50
CA ASN A 550 -10.66 -9.16 -23.57
C ASN A 550 -9.70 -9.64 -22.49
N ASP A 551 -10.24 -9.84 -21.28
CA ASP A 551 -9.46 -10.28 -20.12
C ASP A 551 -8.63 -11.49 -20.46
N LYS A 552 -7.31 -11.32 -20.38
CA LYS A 552 -6.38 -12.44 -20.55
C LYS A 552 -6.49 -13.42 -19.38
N GLY A 553 -6.94 -12.94 -18.21
CA GLY A 553 -7.17 -13.74 -17.01
C GLY A 553 -5.91 -14.10 -16.23
N PHE A 554 -4.73 -13.63 -16.65
CA PHE A 554 -3.45 -13.86 -15.97
C PHE A 554 -2.47 -12.69 -16.18
N PRO A 555 -1.53 -12.46 -15.23
CA PRO A 555 -0.47 -11.47 -15.39
C PRO A 555 0.60 -11.92 -16.39
N GLU A 556 1.26 -10.97 -17.03
CA GLU A 556 2.39 -11.16 -17.93
C GLU A 556 3.66 -10.54 -17.34
N PHE A 557 4.74 -11.31 -17.28
CA PHE A 557 6.05 -10.75 -16.94
C PHE A 557 6.57 -9.87 -18.08
N LYS A 558 7.04 -8.67 -17.76
CA LYS A 558 7.57 -7.71 -18.74
C LYS A 558 9.07 -7.61 -18.69
N LYS A 559 9.63 -7.24 -17.54
CA LYS A 559 11.07 -7.05 -17.37
C LYS A 559 11.49 -7.08 -15.91
N TYR A 560 12.79 -7.17 -15.69
CA TYR A 560 13.46 -7.01 -14.41
C TYR A 560 14.47 -5.86 -14.52
N GLU A 561 14.42 -4.89 -13.61
CA GLU A 561 15.28 -3.71 -13.61
C GLU A 561 15.46 -3.19 -12.17
N ASP A 562 16.69 -2.84 -11.79
CA ASP A 562 17.06 -2.33 -10.44
C ASP A 562 16.39 -3.09 -9.27
N CYS A 563 16.62 -4.41 -9.18
CA CYS A 563 16.05 -5.27 -8.14
C CYS A 563 14.50 -5.33 -8.13
N THR A 564 13.83 -4.91 -9.20
CA THR A 564 12.36 -4.85 -9.29
C THR A 564 11.85 -5.68 -10.47
N TYR A 565 10.96 -6.62 -10.22
CA TYR A 565 10.25 -7.40 -11.25
C TYR A 565 8.97 -6.69 -11.66
N ILE A 566 8.73 -6.52 -12.96
CA ILE A 566 7.58 -5.78 -13.48
C ILE A 566 6.64 -6.74 -14.22
N PHE A 567 5.38 -6.75 -13.80
CA PHE A 567 4.28 -7.53 -14.37
C PHE A 567 3.17 -6.59 -14.86
N GLU A 568 2.46 -7.00 -15.91
CA GLU A 568 1.29 -6.30 -16.45
C GLU A 568 0.11 -7.27 -16.53
N TRP A 569 -1.07 -6.83 -16.14
CA TRP A 569 -2.28 -7.63 -16.17
C TRP A 569 -3.43 -6.86 -16.83
N LYS A 570 -3.68 -7.20 -18.09
CA LYS A 570 -4.82 -6.67 -18.85
C LYS A 570 -6.15 -7.25 -18.32
N THR A 571 -6.99 -6.40 -17.74
CA THR A 571 -8.26 -6.81 -17.14
C THR A 571 -9.35 -5.74 -17.25
N SER A 572 -10.60 -6.17 -17.27
CA SER A 572 -11.81 -5.37 -17.34
C SER A 572 -12.19 -4.75 -16.00
N ILE A 573 -11.67 -5.30 -14.89
CA ILE A 573 -11.95 -4.82 -13.53
C ILE A 573 -11.53 -3.36 -13.37
N THR A 574 -10.45 -2.95 -14.03
CA THR A 574 -9.92 -1.58 -13.95
C THR A 574 -10.55 -0.64 -14.97
N CYS A 575 -11.58 -1.07 -15.71
CA CYS A 575 -12.30 -0.24 -16.68
C CYS A 575 -13.38 0.68 -16.05
N GLY A 576 -13.61 0.58 -14.74
CA GLY A 576 -14.55 1.44 -14.02
C GLY A 576 -16.03 1.15 -14.34
N ALA A 577 -16.89 2.16 -14.18
CA ALA A 577 -18.32 2.04 -14.46
C ALA A 577 -18.67 2.46 -15.89
N THR A 578 -19.42 1.62 -16.59
CA THR A 578 -19.83 1.82 -17.98
C THR A 578 -21.34 1.77 -18.13
N MET A 579 -21.87 2.48 -19.14
CA MET A 579 -23.29 2.44 -19.46
C MET A 579 -23.62 1.18 -20.25
N GLY A 580 -24.65 0.47 -19.81
CA GLY A 580 -25.21 -0.68 -20.47
C GLY A 580 -26.44 -0.33 -21.29
N ASN A 581 -26.72 -1.17 -22.28
CA ASN A 581 -27.95 -1.17 -23.04
C ASN A 581 -28.90 -2.25 -22.51
N TRP A 582 -30.19 -1.94 -22.50
CA TRP A 582 -31.26 -2.87 -22.19
C TRP A 582 -31.98 -3.29 -23.48
N THR A 583 -32.02 -4.60 -23.73
CA THR A 583 -32.81 -5.21 -24.79
C THR A 583 -33.99 -5.94 -24.18
N SER A 584 -35.19 -5.46 -24.49
CA SER A 584 -36.44 -6.10 -24.09
C SER A 584 -36.49 -7.58 -24.55
N PRO A 585 -36.96 -8.53 -23.73
CA PRO A 585 -37.62 -8.32 -22.43
C PRO A 585 -36.70 -8.35 -21.21
N CYS A 586 -35.50 -8.95 -21.26
CA CYS A 586 -34.66 -9.09 -20.06
C CYS A 586 -33.17 -9.36 -20.33
N ILE A 587 -32.60 -8.70 -21.34
CA ILE A 587 -31.19 -8.86 -21.70
C ILE A 587 -30.49 -7.52 -21.51
N ILE A 588 -29.36 -7.54 -20.80
CA ILE A 588 -28.47 -6.39 -20.67
C ILE A 588 -27.16 -6.64 -21.38
N LYS A 589 -26.63 -5.59 -22.00
CA LYS A 589 -25.34 -5.63 -22.69
C LYS A 589 -24.51 -4.44 -22.29
N ASP A 590 -23.25 -4.66 -21.95
CA ASP A 590 -22.31 -3.55 -21.80
C ASP A 590 -21.95 -2.94 -23.17
N GLN A 591 -21.86 -1.60 -23.22
CA GLN A 591 -21.45 -0.86 -24.42
C GLN A 591 -19.96 -1.02 -24.75
N LEU A 592 -19.10 -1.35 -23.77
CA LEU A 592 -17.65 -1.42 -23.96
C LEU A 592 -17.11 -2.86 -24.12
N LEU A 593 -17.73 -3.86 -23.48
CA LEU A 593 -17.13 -5.20 -23.26
C LEU A 593 -17.87 -6.39 -23.89
N SER A 594 -18.90 -6.16 -24.72
CA SER A 594 -19.73 -7.21 -25.36
C SER A 594 -20.27 -8.30 -24.41
N HIS A 595 -20.26 -8.07 -23.10
CA HIS A 595 -20.82 -8.98 -22.11
C HIS A 595 -22.34 -8.86 -22.15
N GLU A 596 -23.00 -9.97 -22.49
CA GLU A 596 -24.45 -10.10 -22.48
C GLU A 596 -24.88 -10.89 -21.25
N CYS A 597 -25.70 -10.29 -20.38
CA CYS A 597 -26.32 -11.01 -19.28
C CYS A 597 -27.82 -11.20 -19.57
N ASN A 598 -28.25 -12.45 -19.57
CA ASN A 598 -29.65 -12.80 -19.72
C ASN A 598 -30.29 -12.95 -18.33
N LEU A 599 -31.11 -11.97 -17.94
CA LEU A 599 -31.80 -11.92 -16.66
C LEU A 599 -33.15 -12.66 -16.70
N SER A 600 -33.49 -13.36 -17.79
CA SER A 600 -34.79 -14.03 -17.96
C SER A 600 -35.06 -15.11 -16.91
N LEU A 601 -34.03 -15.68 -16.27
CA LEU A 601 -34.20 -16.63 -15.17
C LEU A 601 -34.83 -15.98 -13.93
N LEU A 602 -34.55 -14.68 -13.68
CA LEU A 602 -35.20 -13.91 -12.62
C LEU A 602 -36.68 -13.69 -12.97
N HIS A 603 -36.99 -13.48 -14.26
CA HIS A 603 -38.38 -13.34 -14.71
C HIS A 603 -39.21 -14.63 -14.64
N LYS A 604 -38.59 -15.75 -15.00
CA LYS A 604 -39.30 -17.01 -15.28
C LYS A 604 -39.94 -17.60 -14.03
N ASN A 605 -39.33 -17.38 -12.87
CA ASN A 605 -39.78 -17.93 -11.59
C ASN A 605 -40.68 -16.97 -10.82
N GLU A 606 -40.45 -15.66 -10.93
CA GLU A 606 -41.20 -14.66 -10.19
C GLU A 606 -41.25 -13.34 -10.97
N LYS A 607 -42.46 -12.94 -11.35
CA LYS A 607 -42.66 -11.75 -12.21
C LYS A 607 -42.50 -10.43 -11.44
N MET A 608 -42.80 -10.46 -10.15
CA MET A 608 -42.83 -9.33 -9.23
C MET A 608 -42.23 -9.75 -7.88
N TYR A 609 -41.17 -9.06 -7.47
CA TYR A 609 -40.51 -9.29 -6.19
C TYR A 609 -41.02 -8.30 -5.14
N TYR A 610 -41.23 -8.74 -3.90
CA TYR A 610 -41.67 -7.88 -2.79
C TYR A 610 -40.54 -7.72 -1.77
N VAL A 611 -40.18 -6.48 -1.45
CA VAL A 611 -39.11 -6.16 -0.50
C VAL A 611 -39.60 -5.18 0.56
N LYS A 612 -39.16 -5.36 1.81
CA LYS A 612 -39.50 -4.46 2.93
C LYS A 612 -38.29 -3.62 3.34
N ASN A 613 -38.51 -2.32 3.54
CA ASN A 613 -37.47 -1.45 4.09
C ASN A 613 -37.34 -1.61 5.62
N LYS A 614 -36.35 -0.95 6.23
CA LYS A 614 -36.11 -0.96 7.69
C LYS A 614 -37.30 -0.47 8.54
N GLN A 615 -38.25 0.24 7.94
CA GLN A 615 -39.46 0.78 8.57
C GLN A 615 -40.69 -0.13 8.33
N GLY A 616 -40.52 -1.28 7.68
CA GLY A 616 -41.59 -2.23 7.39
C GLY A 616 -42.46 -1.89 6.18
N LYS A 617 -42.14 -0.85 5.40
CA LYS A 617 -42.87 -0.52 4.16
C LYS A 617 -42.48 -1.50 3.06
N GLU A 618 -43.49 -2.03 2.37
CA GLU A 618 -43.33 -3.02 1.30
C GLU A 618 -43.33 -2.36 -0.08
N TYR A 619 -42.40 -2.81 -0.93
CA TYR A 619 -42.20 -2.36 -2.30
C TYR A 619 -42.28 -3.57 -3.23
N SER A 620 -42.89 -3.41 -4.40
CA SER A 620 -42.92 -4.44 -5.44
C SER A 620 -42.07 -4.03 -6.64
N ILE A 621 -41.23 -4.92 -7.16
CA ILE A 621 -40.23 -4.64 -8.19
C ILE A 621 -40.35 -5.67 -9.33
N SER A 622 -40.48 -5.21 -10.57
CA SER A 622 -40.28 -6.02 -11.78
C SER A 622 -38.92 -5.72 -12.41
N ILE A 623 -38.07 -6.72 -12.47
CA ILE A 623 -36.71 -6.60 -13.03
C ILE A 623 -36.77 -6.46 -14.56
N CYS A 624 -37.66 -7.20 -15.22
CA CYS A 624 -37.78 -7.28 -16.68
C CYS A 624 -38.79 -6.30 -17.28
N GLY A 625 -39.16 -5.25 -16.53
CA GLY A 625 -39.96 -4.15 -17.06
C GLY A 625 -41.46 -4.41 -17.17
N GLU A 626 -42.01 -5.41 -16.46
CA GLU A 626 -43.48 -5.47 -16.30
C GLU A 626 -43.94 -4.25 -15.50
N LYS A 627 -45.10 -3.71 -15.88
CA LYS A 627 -45.68 -2.49 -15.30
C LYS A 627 -46.92 -2.86 -14.51
N SER A 628 -47.03 -2.38 -13.27
CA SER A 628 -48.15 -2.71 -12.38
C SER A 628 -48.86 -1.47 -11.84
N CYS A 629 -48.16 -0.52 -11.20
CA CYS A 629 -48.75 0.70 -10.65
C CYS A 629 -48.49 1.91 -11.58
N ASN A 630 -49.54 2.48 -12.17
CA ASN A 630 -49.46 3.68 -13.04
C ASN A 630 -48.33 3.62 -14.09
N GLY A 631 -48.10 2.45 -14.70
CA GLY A 631 -47.06 2.26 -15.72
C GLY A 631 -45.63 2.15 -15.19
N SER A 632 -45.43 2.01 -13.87
CA SER A 632 -44.11 1.80 -13.23
C SER A 632 -43.81 0.32 -12.99
N SER A 633 -42.53 -0.02 -13.02
CA SER A 633 -41.99 -1.35 -12.68
C SER A 633 -41.58 -1.47 -11.22
N VAL A 634 -41.42 -0.35 -10.52
CA VAL A 634 -41.19 -0.30 -9.06
C VAL A 634 -42.34 0.43 -8.41
N CYS A 635 -42.95 -0.16 -7.38
CA CYS A 635 -44.17 0.33 -6.76
C CYS A 635 -44.12 0.25 -5.23
N GLN A 636 -44.83 1.16 -4.57
CA GLN A 636 -45.19 1.07 -3.16
C GLN A 636 -46.71 1.32 -3.06
N GLY A 637 -47.49 0.24 -2.99
CA GLY A 637 -48.95 0.33 -3.17
C GLY A 637 -49.30 0.94 -4.53
N ASN A 638 -50.06 2.04 -4.55
CA ASN A 638 -50.44 2.75 -5.77
C ASN A 638 -49.40 3.78 -6.26
N ASN A 639 -48.35 4.04 -5.47
CA ASN A 639 -47.31 5.00 -5.83
C ASN A 639 -46.26 4.33 -6.72
N GLY A 640 -46.08 4.83 -7.94
CA GLY A 640 -45.06 4.33 -8.87
C GLY A 640 -43.75 5.07 -8.74
N TYR A 641 -42.64 4.34 -8.67
CA TYR A 641 -41.28 4.88 -8.58
C TYR A 641 -40.56 4.92 -9.94
N GLY A 642 -41.21 4.42 -11.00
CA GLY A 642 -40.73 4.55 -12.37
C GLY A 642 -40.46 3.23 -13.07
N SER A 643 -39.90 3.34 -14.27
CA SER A 643 -39.48 2.21 -15.12
C SER A 643 -37.96 2.25 -15.32
N LEU A 644 -37.38 1.14 -15.77
CA LEU A 644 -35.94 1.05 -16.02
C LEU A 644 -35.51 2.12 -17.03
N THR A 645 -34.51 2.93 -16.67
CA THR A 645 -33.96 3.98 -17.53
C THR A 645 -32.50 3.78 -17.85
N ASN A 646 -31.70 3.32 -16.89
CA ASN A 646 -30.27 3.08 -17.10
C ASN A 646 -29.88 1.70 -16.58
N VAL A 647 -28.93 1.09 -17.29
CA VAL A 647 -28.17 -0.06 -16.82
C VAL A 647 -26.74 0.42 -16.66
N ILE A 648 -26.13 0.19 -15.52
CA ILE A 648 -24.75 0.58 -15.24
C ILE A 648 -23.98 -0.68 -14.85
N PHE A 649 -22.93 -0.99 -15.59
CA PHE A 649 -21.99 -2.06 -15.25
C PHE A 649 -20.82 -1.41 -14.51
N ASP A 650 -20.68 -1.72 -13.22
CA ASP A 650 -19.63 -1.20 -12.35
C ASP A 650 -18.57 -2.31 -12.17
N TYR A 651 -17.62 -2.38 -13.11
CA TYR A 651 -16.61 -3.44 -13.13
C TYR A 651 -15.61 -3.31 -11.98
N GLY A 652 -15.30 -2.07 -11.59
CA GLY A 652 -14.45 -1.77 -10.44
C GLY A 652 -15.02 -2.31 -9.14
N ARG A 653 -16.35 -2.34 -8.97
CA ARG A 653 -17.01 -2.90 -7.78
C ARG A 653 -17.64 -4.28 -8.01
N ASN A 654 -17.56 -4.81 -9.23
CA ASN A 654 -18.21 -6.04 -9.68
C ASN A 654 -19.74 -6.07 -9.42
N VAL A 655 -20.43 -4.97 -9.76
CA VAL A 655 -21.88 -4.80 -9.54
C VAL A 655 -22.59 -4.35 -10.82
N ILE A 656 -23.79 -4.86 -11.06
CA ILE A 656 -24.70 -4.35 -12.10
C ILE A 656 -25.83 -3.58 -11.42
N LYS A 657 -26.00 -2.31 -11.78
CA LYS A 657 -27.04 -1.43 -11.24
C LYS A 657 -28.13 -1.20 -12.28
N LEU A 658 -29.38 -1.51 -11.91
CA LEU A 658 -30.58 -1.21 -12.68
C LEU A 658 -31.26 0.02 -12.08
N GLN A 659 -31.24 1.14 -12.79
CA GLN A 659 -31.83 2.40 -12.31
C GLN A 659 -33.24 2.57 -12.86
N TYR A 660 -34.20 2.73 -11.95
CA TYR A 660 -35.60 3.00 -12.28
C TYR A 660 -35.92 4.46 -11.99
N SER A 661 -36.48 5.18 -12.96
CA SER A 661 -36.85 6.58 -12.81
C SER A 661 -38.09 6.94 -13.64
N ASN A 662 -38.51 8.21 -13.63
CA ASN A 662 -39.77 8.69 -14.22
C ASN A 662 -41.03 8.11 -13.56
N GLY A 663 -41.01 8.00 -12.23
CA GLY A 663 -42.18 7.62 -11.43
C GLY A 663 -43.17 8.76 -11.20
N SER A 664 -44.10 8.51 -10.29
CA SER A 664 -45.05 9.49 -9.77
C SER A 664 -44.30 10.63 -9.06
N LYS A 665 -44.89 11.83 -9.07
CA LYS A 665 -44.30 13.01 -8.42
C LYS A 665 -44.15 12.75 -6.92
N CYS A 666 -42.93 12.90 -6.40
CA CYS A 666 -42.68 12.81 -4.96
C CYS A 666 -43.44 13.92 -4.23
N GLY A 667 -44.17 13.57 -3.17
CA GLY A 667 -44.72 14.57 -2.23
C GLY A 667 -43.58 15.22 -1.46
N ASN A 668 -43.66 16.54 -1.28
CA ASN A 668 -42.72 17.31 -0.46
C ASN A 668 -42.78 16.91 1.01
#